data_AF-A0A328HIK4-F1
#
_entry.id   AF-A0A328HIK4-F1
#
_cell.length_a   1.000
_cell.length_b   1.000
_cell.length_c   1.000
_cell.angle_alpha   90.00
_cell.angle_beta   90.00
_cell.angle_gamma   90.00
#
_symmetry.space_group_name_H-M   'P 1'
#
loop_
_entity.id
_entity.type
_entity.pdbx_description
1 polymer ?
#
loop_
_entity_poly.entity_id
_entity_poly.type
_entity_poly.pdbx_seq_one_letter_code
_entity_poly.pdbx_strand_id
1 'polypeptide(L)'
;MTPAPKPAMHRALGVSKEIEDAAWFVLGAGLQGRPSALDGRTQTWTAEASAELLERLERGVADAKAPMMTNLRHNLADASPSAKQLAVELLFLQSLPLAHEVKSLKVKRARVAEAASWLEPPLELPEELYQGMTDHGVIRDRTAEFNWTIWDHLKWLCRFVRHVDGQSTAVINKALKDPLAFHLLAAGTPEDQPAIRRSIEYLAWPSYFEPVVADIERQEIRDAFASLVGGAKGDSEEEITADIRRIRLHLDEQAGQRIDWYARQLVSQWRKVGDPGRRAWLLRTHHDNAELLAAWQAEEKVTLDVEHLRLLDAGVTAGLVQHAVDEDYKHLGYVEREDTKTAVFAFLTVMKPGDFALYQNAGAVRIGVVLGEPDHNGDNRRMRRKVRWFDEAHAVTDLPRHIQRQLATPGIVVDVTRVVQALQALLPAEAETEPDADDSPATVALPVLGGFRPVTQEFADSLHMEAEPLQEIADLLEENRQLVLYGPPGTGKTYLAKHLAAELAQDSTDERVKLVQFHPSYAYEDFFEGYRPDKTDEGQVSFKLVAGPLRRLAEEAAKPGNESKPYFLIIDEMNRANLAKVFGELYFLLEYRDDRIYLQYSPNEPFTLPDNLYIIGTMNTADRSIAMMDAAIRRRFAFIELHPQTEPVKGSLLRFLEARQLDTTPALLLDALNQAIDEWDRDLMIGPSYFMKKAAQTPAGLRRIWKYELMPLLEEHYHGQLNRAQLEERFGLDQLLGRLAAR
;
A
#
# COMPACT_ATOMS: atom_id res chain seq x y z
N MET A 1 -27.49 33.29 40.32
CA MET A 1 -26.54 32.16 40.45
C MET A 1 -25.36 32.46 39.55
N THR A 2 -24.23 32.84 40.15
CA THR A 2 -22.95 32.96 39.44
C THR A 2 -22.61 31.59 38.87
N PRO A 3 -22.28 31.45 37.56
CA PRO A 3 -21.90 30.16 37.01
C PRO A 3 -20.68 29.67 37.79
N ALA A 4 -20.74 28.43 38.30
CA ALA A 4 -19.61 27.80 38.95
C ALA A 4 -18.40 27.87 38.01
N PRO A 5 -17.20 28.27 38.50
CA PRO A 5 -16.02 28.30 37.65
C PRO A 5 -15.81 26.91 37.06
N LYS A 6 -15.74 26.81 35.72
CA LYS A 6 -15.40 25.56 35.04
C LYS A 6 -14.11 25.03 35.67
N PRO A 7 -14.05 23.74 36.06
CA PRO A 7 -12.83 23.16 36.61
C PRO A 7 -11.70 23.37 35.61
N ALA A 8 -10.52 23.78 36.10
CA ALA A 8 -9.34 23.94 35.26
C ALA A 8 -9.04 22.60 34.57
N MET A 9 -8.98 22.60 33.23
CA MET A 9 -8.57 21.41 32.50
C MET A 9 -7.06 21.27 32.66
N HIS A 10 -6.62 20.15 33.25
CA HIS A 10 -5.21 19.81 33.25
C HIS A 10 -4.84 19.23 31.89
N ARG A 11 -3.66 19.61 31.37
CA ARG A 11 -3.08 19.01 30.17
C ARG A 11 -2.95 17.49 30.40
N ALA A 12 -3.86 16.72 29.80
CA ALA A 12 -3.85 15.26 29.84
C ALA A 12 -3.25 14.71 28.53
N LEU A 13 -2.62 13.53 28.64
CA LEU A 13 -1.99 12.84 27.53
C LEU A 13 -3.04 12.38 26.50
N GLY A 14 -2.69 12.46 25.22
CA GLY A 14 -3.44 11.99 24.07
C GLY A 14 -2.97 10.61 23.62
N VAL A 15 -2.58 10.48 22.35
CA VAL A 15 -2.33 9.19 21.68
C VAL A 15 -0.88 8.70 21.90
N SER A 16 0.09 9.61 22.01
CA SER A 16 1.51 9.24 22.19
C SER A 16 2.18 10.14 23.22
N LYS A 17 2.41 9.56 24.40
CA LYS A 17 2.98 10.27 25.54
C LYS A 17 4.37 10.84 25.22
N GLU A 18 5.21 10.07 24.54
CA GLU A 18 6.59 10.44 24.25
C GLU A 18 6.68 11.68 23.35
N ILE A 19 5.86 11.71 22.29
CA ILE A 19 5.74 12.85 21.38
C ILE A 19 5.23 14.08 22.14
N GLU A 20 4.21 13.90 22.96
CA GLU A 20 3.54 14.99 23.66
C GLU A 20 4.39 15.60 24.78
N ASP A 21 5.11 14.78 25.54
CA ASP A 21 6.01 15.23 26.60
C ASP A 21 7.19 16.00 26.01
N ALA A 22 7.78 15.50 24.92
CA ALA A 22 8.87 16.19 24.24
C ALA A 22 8.43 17.50 23.57
N ALA A 23 7.21 17.55 23.03
CA ALA A 23 6.66 18.79 22.50
C ALA A 23 6.47 19.85 23.61
N TRP A 24 5.96 19.42 24.76
CA TRP A 24 5.74 20.31 25.91
C TRP A 24 7.05 20.78 26.55
N PHE A 25 8.10 19.98 26.47
CA PHE A 25 9.42 20.38 26.93
C PHE A 25 9.88 21.67 26.25
N VAL A 26 9.64 21.81 24.93
CA VAL A 26 9.94 23.03 24.16
C VAL A 26 8.83 24.08 24.28
N LEU A 27 7.58 23.72 23.94
CA LEU A 27 6.43 24.65 23.95
C LEU A 27 6.20 25.27 25.32
N GLY A 28 6.27 24.47 26.39
CA GLY A 28 5.98 24.92 27.74
C GLY A 28 7.02 25.91 28.28
N ALA A 29 8.30 25.77 27.89
CA ALA A 29 9.32 26.76 28.22
C ALA A 29 9.08 28.08 27.48
N GLY A 30 8.87 27.98 26.16
CA GLY A 30 8.65 29.14 25.29
C GLY A 30 7.40 29.95 25.63
N LEU A 31 6.25 29.27 25.79
CA LEU A 31 4.99 29.93 26.18
C LEU A 31 5.08 30.65 27.52
N GLN A 32 5.93 30.19 28.44
CA GLN A 32 6.09 30.80 29.76
C GLN A 32 7.16 31.90 29.81
N GLY A 33 7.79 32.22 28.66
CA GLY A 33 8.91 33.17 28.59
C GLY A 33 10.14 32.70 29.38
N ARG A 34 10.27 31.39 29.61
CA ARG A 34 11.45 30.81 30.25
C ARG A 34 12.57 30.66 29.21
N PRO A 35 13.84 30.63 29.66
CA PRO A 35 14.94 30.24 28.78
C PRO A 35 14.66 28.90 28.10
N SER A 36 15.19 28.74 26.88
CA SER A 36 15.09 27.55 26.06
C SER A 36 15.38 26.29 26.87
N ALA A 37 14.52 25.29 26.71
CA ALA A 37 14.71 24.01 27.36
C ALA A 37 15.94 23.23 26.83
N LEU A 38 16.51 23.66 25.70
CA LEU A 38 17.67 23.00 25.08
C LEU A 38 18.99 23.29 25.82
N ASP A 39 19.15 24.51 26.35
CA ASP A 39 20.38 24.92 27.05
C ASP A 39 20.13 25.51 28.45
N GLY A 40 18.86 25.78 28.80
CA GLY A 40 18.44 26.36 30.06
C GLY A 40 18.88 27.81 30.29
N ARG A 41 19.39 28.50 29.27
CA ARG A 41 20.04 29.82 29.43
C ARG A 41 19.64 30.83 28.37
N THR A 42 19.51 30.41 27.12
CA THR A 42 19.22 31.32 25.99
C THR A 42 17.73 31.61 25.92
N GLN A 43 17.37 32.89 25.81
CA GLN A 43 15.99 33.30 25.54
C GLN A 43 15.73 33.24 24.04
N THR A 44 14.88 32.31 23.60
CA THR A 44 14.58 32.04 22.18
C THR A 44 13.21 32.55 21.76
N TRP A 45 12.21 32.47 22.63
CA TRP A 45 10.84 32.92 22.34
C TRP A 45 10.66 34.41 22.62
N THR A 46 11.37 35.25 21.86
CA THR A 46 11.26 36.72 21.96
C THR A 46 10.92 37.35 20.61
N ALA A 47 10.39 38.58 20.63
CA ALA A 47 10.09 39.35 19.44
C ALA A 47 11.34 39.58 18.56
N GLU A 48 12.52 39.77 19.16
CA GLU A 48 13.77 39.99 18.42
C GLU A 48 14.23 38.73 17.68
N ALA A 49 14.32 37.60 18.39
CA ALA A 49 14.81 36.34 17.79
C ALA A 49 13.84 35.83 16.70
N SER A 50 12.54 35.94 16.94
CA SER A 50 11.51 35.55 15.97
C SER A 50 11.44 36.48 14.76
N ALA A 51 11.61 37.79 14.95
CA ALA A 51 11.66 38.74 13.83
C ALA A 51 12.90 38.52 12.95
N GLU A 52 14.08 38.32 13.55
CA GLU A 52 15.30 38.04 12.79
C GLU A 52 15.17 36.72 12.01
N LEU A 53 14.68 35.66 12.65
CA LEU A 53 14.48 34.38 11.96
C LEU A 53 13.47 34.50 10.82
N LEU A 54 12.35 35.21 11.04
CA LEU A 54 11.36 35.46 10.00
C LEU A 54 11.94 36.23 8.82
N GLU A 55 12.68 37.31 9.06
CA GLU A 55 13.35 38.10 8.01
C GLU A 55 14.28 37.21 7.17
N ARG A 56 15.03 36.32 7.83
CA ARG A 56 15.93 35.37 7.14
C ARG A 56 15.18 34.32 6.33
N LEU A 57 14.03 33.85 6.80
CA LEU A 57 13.17 32.94 6.04
C LEU A 57 12.48 33.63 4.84
N GLU A 58 12.19 34.92 4.96
CA GLU A 58 11.58 35.75 3.90
C GLU A 58 12.54 36.10 2.77
N ARG A 59 13.86 35.98 2.98
CA ARG A 59 14.87 36.03 1.90
C ARG A 59 14.66 34.95 0.84
N GLY A 60 13.89 33.91 1.16
CA GLY A 60 13.52 32.84 0.25
C GLY A 60 14.62 31.79 0.10
N VAL A 61 14.56 31.07 -1.02
CA VAL A 61 15.43 29.92 -1.30
C VAL A 61 16.50 30.39 -2.30
N ALA A 62 17.76 30.52 -1.83
CA ALA A 62 18.86 31.02 -2.64
C ALA A 62 19.16 30.13 -3.86
N ASP A 63 19.04 28.81 -3.70
CA ASP A 63 19.12 27.84 -4.79
C ASP A 63 17.90 26.91 -4.73
N ALA A 64 16.97 27.09 -5.67
CA ALA A 64 15.75 26.29 -5.77
C ALA A 64 16.00 24.78 -6.00
N LYS A 65 17.21 24.39 -6.42
CA LYS A 65 17.61 23.00 -6.61
C LYS A 65 18.36 22.43 -5.39
N ALA A 66 18.81 23.28 -4.46
CA ALA A 66 19.52 22.84 -3.27
C ALA A 66 18.54 22.29 -2.20
N PRO A 67 18.98 21.32 -1.37
CA PRO A 67 18.18 20.82 -0.26
C PRO A 67 17.73 21.94 0.69
N MET A 68 16.53 21.80 1.28
CA MET A 68 15.96 22.81 2.19
C MET A 68 16.91 23.20 3.32
N MET A 69 17.60 22.23 3.94
CA MET A 69 18.58 22.49 5.00
C MET A 69 19.80 23.28 4.54
N THR A 70 20.24 23.10 3.28
CA THR A 70 21.32 23.88 2.68
C THR A 70 20.92 25.35 2.54
N ASN A 71 19.71 25.59 2.03
CA ASN A 71 19.17 26.94 1.91
C ASN A 71 18.90 27.59 3.27
N LEU A 72 18.38 26.83 4.23
CA LEU A 72 18.19 27.32 5.59
C LEU A 72 19.52 27.69 6.27
N ARG A 73 20.56 26.84 6.13
CA ARG A 73 21.91 27.13 6.64
C ARG A 73 22.47 28.41 6.04
N HIS A 74 22.28 28.61 4.73
CA HIS A 74 22.70 29.83 4.05
C HIS A 74 22.01 31.07 4.63
N ASN A 75 20.69 31.02 4.81
CA ASN A 75 19.92 32.12 5.38
C ASN A 75 20.31 32.41 6.84
N LEU A 76 20.75 31.39 7.58
CA LEU A 76 21.15 31.49 8.98
C LEU A 76 22.65 31.72 9.22
N ALA A 77 23.50 31.83 8.20
CA ALA A 77 24.96 31.89 8.37
C ALA A 77 25.40 32.92 9.43
N ASP A 78 24.94 34.16 9.27
CA ASP A 78 25.26 35.28 10.17
C ASP A 78 24.16 35.56 11.22
N ALA A 79 23.30 34.58 11.53
CA ALA A 79 22.20 34.74 12.49
C ALA A 79 22.69 34.82 13.93
N SER A 80 21.98 35.60 14.74
CA SER A 80 22.22 35.61 16.18
C SER A 80 22.07 34.20 16.78
N PRO A 81 22.78 33.89 17.88
CA PRO A 81 22.65 32.59 18.54
C PRO A 81 21.20 32.27 18.95
N SER A 82 20.44 33.25 19.42
CA SER A 82 19.03 33.07 19.79
C SER A 82 18.15 32.75 18.58
N ALA A 83 18.36 33.40 17.42
CA ALA A 83 17.63 33.08 16.19
C ALA A 83 17.99 31.68 15.64
N LYS A 84 19.26 31.26 15.70
CA LYS A 84 19.68 29.91 15.33
C LYS A 84 19.06 28.85 16.24
N GLN A 85 19.09 29.08 17.56
CA GLN A 85 18.49 28.15 18.53
C GLN A 85 16.96 28.08 18.39
N LEU A 86 16.30 29.21 18.14
CA LEU A 86 14.87 29.24 17.84
C LEU A 86 14.56 28.41 16.58
N ALA A 87 15.39 28.47 15.54
CA ALA A 87 15.20 27.64 14.34
C ALA A 87 15.25 26.13 14.66
N VAL A 88 16.12 25.70 15.58
CA VAL A 88 16.19 24.31 16.06
C VAL A 88 14.87 23.90 16.74
N GLU A 89 14.36 24.73 17.65
CA GLU A 89 13.10 24.48 18.35
C GLU A 89 11.91 24.40 17.39
N LEU A 90 11.82 25.31 16.43
CA LEU A 90 10.70 25.35 15.48
C LEU A 90 10.75 24.19 14.47
N LEU A 91 11.93 23.80 13.99
CA LEU A 91 12.12 22.59 13.18
C LEU A 91 11.74 21.32 13.94
N PHE A 92 12.11 21.25 15.22
CA PHE A 92 11.71 20.17 16.09
C PHE A 92 10.18 20.09 16.20
N LEU A 93 9.51 21.19 16.56
CA LEU A 93 8.05 21.22 16.72
C LEU A 93 7.29 20.90 15.42
N GLN A 94 7.78 21.37 14.27
CA GLN A 94 7.16 21.07 12.98
C GLN A 94 7.29 19.59 12.58
N SER A 95 8.44 18.97 12.85
CA SER A 95 8.74 17.61 12.38
C SER A 95 8.29 16.51 13.34
N LEU A 96 8.14 16.84 14.63
CA LEU A 96 7.83 15.92 15.70
C LEU A 96 6.57 15.06 15.46
N PRO A 97 5.39 15.62 15.11
CA PRO A 97 4.15 14.84 15.04
C PRO A 97 4.00 13.97 13.78
N LEU A 98 4.87 14.09 12.78
CA LEU A 98 4.70 13.44 11.48
C LEU A 98 5.08 11.95 11.49
N ALA A 99 4.26 11.06 10.95
CA ALA A 99 4.66 9.70 10.61
C ALA A 99 5.18 9.72 9.16
N HIS A 100 6.45 9.39 8.93
CA HIS A 100 6.95 9.23 7.56
C HIS A 100 7.10 7.75 7.22
N GLU A 101 6.71 7.38 6.01
CA GLU A 101 7.02 6.06 5.48
C GLU A 101 8.50 5.99 5.09
N VAL A 102 9.19 4.94 5.57
CA VAL A 102 10.57 4.56 5.29
C VAL A 102 11.65 5.60 5.71
N LYS A 103 12.34 5.33 6.83
CA LYS A 103 13.47 6.10 7.43
C LYS A 103 13.12 7.38 8.24
N SER A 104 11.86 7.54 8.66
CA SER A 104 11.34 8.70 9.42
C SER A 104 12.22 9.18 10.57
N LEU A 105 12.59 8.28 11.47
CA LEU A 105 13.36 8.57 12.68
C LEU A 105 14.74 9.17 12.37
N LYS A 106 15.44 8.59 11.39
CA LYS A 106 16.79 9.02 11.00
C LYS A 106 16.75 10.41 10.38
N VAL A 107 15.75 10.70 9.54
CA VAL A 107 15.61 12.00 8.87
C VAL A 107 15.22 13.10 9.86
N LYS A 108 14.25 12.86 10.75
CA LYS A 108 13.86 13.81 11.80
C LYS A 108 15.05 14.17 12.69
N ARG A 109 15.74 13.16 13.23
CA ARG A 109 16.91 13.35 14.08
C ARG A 109 18.05 14.05 13.35
N ALA A 110 18.35 13.65 12.11
CA ALA A 110 19.38 14.30 11.30
C ALA A 110 19.08 15.77 11.04
N ARG A 111 17.82 16.14 10.74
CA ARG A 111 17.42 17.52 10.47
C ARG A 111 17.61 18.43 11.69
N VAL A 112 17.12 18.00 12.86
CA VAL A 112 17.23 18.78 14.10
C VAL A 112 18.69 18.85 14.56
N ALA A 113 19.43 17.73 14.46
CA ALA A 113 20.85 17.69 14.82
C ALA A 113 21.72 18.53 13.88
N GLU A 114 21.42 18.56 12.57
CA GLU A 114 22.11 19.42 11.61
C GLU A 114 21.90 20.89 11.97
N ALA A 115 20.67 21.32 12.26
CA ALA A 115 20.39 22.69 12.70
C ALA A 115 21.13 23.03 14.01
N ALA A 116 21.14 22.12 14.98
CA ALA A 116 21.83 22.28 16.26
C ALA A 116 23.35 22.41 16.10
N SER A 117 23.92 21.79 15.07
CA SER A 117 25.36 21.89 14.75
C SER A 117 25.80 23.24 14.20
N TRP A 118 24.87 24.12 13.82
CA TRP A 118 25.18 25.46 13.28
C TRP A 118 25.41 26.51 14.37
N LEU A 119 25.17 26.16 15.63
CA LEU A 119 25.50 27.00 16.78
C LEU A 119 26.99 26.89 17.11
N GLU A 120 27.53 27.93 17.72
CA GLU A 120 28.93 27.98 18.18
C GLU A 120 28.95 28.31 19.69
N PRO A 121 29.26 27.34 20.58
CA PRO A 121 29.53 25.93 20.29
C PRO A 121 28.26 25.16 19.81
N PRO A 122 28.42 24.03 19.10
CA PRO A 122 27.30 23.17 18.71
C PRO A 122 26.43 22.79 19.90
N LEU A 123 25.12 22.79 19.71
CA LEU A 123 24.15 22.46 20.75
C LEU A 123 23.94 20.93 20.81
N GLU A 124 24.19 20.34 21.98
CA GLU A 124 23.82 18.95 22.23
C GLU A 124 22.33 18.89 22.58
N LEU A 125 21.57 18.06 21.85
CA LEU A 125 20.13 17.91 22.07
C LEU A 125 19.86 17.07 23.33
N PRO A 126 18.98 17.52 24.25
CA PRO A 126 18.58 16.74 25.42
C PRO A 126 17.91 15.40 25.06
N GLU A 127 18.01 14.42 25.95
CA GLU A 127 17.44 13.08 25.74
C GLU A 127 15.90 13.12 25.59
N GLU A 128 15.25 14.06 26.25
CA GLU A 128 13.81 14.31 26.16
C GLU A 128 13.36 14.56 24.70
N LEU A 129 14.17 15.24 23.89
CA LEU A 129 13.88 15.45 22.47
C LEU A 129 14.04 14.16 21.66
N TYR A 130 15.06 13.36 21.97
CA TYR A 130 15.30 12.08 21.28
C TYR A 130 14.21 11.05 21.56
N GLN A 131 13.66 11.04 22.78
CA GLN A 131 12.55 10.18 23.18
C GLN A 131 11.28 10.51 22.40
N GLY A 132 10.97 11.80 22.21
CA GLY A 132 9.79 12.21 21.44
C GLY A 132 9.92 12.07 19.92
N MET A 133 11.15 12.12 19.38
CA MET A 133 11.40 11.80 17.98
C MET A 133 11.23 10.29 17.77
N THR A 134 10.00 9.85 17.49
CA THR A 134 9.67 8.44 17.21
C THR A 134 9.45 8.16 15.71
N ASP A 135 9.40 6.88 15.36
CA ASP A 135 9.20 6.38 14.00
C ASP A 135 7.72 6.35 13.56
N HIS A 136 6.79 6.19 14.50
CA HIS A 136 5.36 5.93 14.27
C HIS A 136 4.49 7.19 14.10
N GLY A 137 4.90 8.36 14.62
CA GLY A 137 4.19 9.64 14.49
C GLY A 137 2.70 9.61 14.90
N VAL A 138 2.02 10.75 14.83
CA VAL A 138 0.58 10.87 15.13
C VAL A 138 -0.23 11.46 13.98
N ILE A 139 0.39 12.28 13.13
CA ILE A 139 -0.15 12.71 11.83
C ILE A 139 0.38 11.73 10.78
N ARG A 140 -0.48 10.89 10.19
CA ARG A 140 -0.04 9.79 9.32
C ARG A 140 -0.27 10.00 7.83
N ASP A 141 -1.32 10.73 7.47
CA ASP A 141 -1.64 10.96 6.07
C ASP A 141 -1.23 12.37 5.62
N ARG A 142 -1.01 12.54 4.30
CA ARG A 142 -0.60 13.79 3.64
C ARG A 142 0.64 14.43 4.29
N THR A 143 1.51 13.61 4.91
CA THR A 143 2.73 14.09 5.59
C THR A 143 3.76 14.65 4.61
N ALA A 144 3.68 14.26 3.33
CA ALA A 144 4.43 14.86 2.23
C ALA A 144 3.94 16.30 1.95
N GLU A 145 2.63 16.52 1.82
CA GLU A 145 2.03 17.84 1.63
C GLU A 145 2.39 18.78 2.79
N PHE A 146 2.27 18.30 4.03
CA PHE A 146 2.66 19.03 5.24
C PHE A 146 4.15 19.38 5.27
N ASN A 147 5.02 18.55 4.68
CA ASN A 147 6.45 18.82 4.60
C ASN A 147 6.83 19.71 3.42
N TRP A 148 6.09 19.68 2.31
CA TRP A 148 6.31 20.59 1.17
C TRP A 148 6.13 22.06 1.60
N THR A 149 5.23 22.31 2.55
CA THR A 149 4.97 23.65 3.11
C THR A 149 5.84 23.99 4.33
N ILE A 150 6.92 23.23 4.61
CA ILE A 150 7.79 23.45 5.80
C ILE A 150 8.31 24.88 5.91
N TRP A 151 8.64 25.53 4.80
CA TRP A 151 9.10 26.92 4.79
C TRP A 151 8.03 27.88 5.32
N ASP A 152 6.78 27.69 4.90
CA ASP A 152 5.66 28.53 5.33
C ASP A 152 5.24 28.19 6.76
N HIS A 153 5.38 26.93 7.18
CA HIS A 153 5.23 26.53 8.57
C HIS A 153 6.25 27.21 9.49
N LEU A 154 7.52 27.26 9.11
CA LEU A 154 8.56 27.95 9.89
C LEU A 154 8.28 29.46 9.99
N LYS A 155 7.83 30.10 8.89
CA LYS A 155 7.42 31.52 8.93
C LYS A 155 6.25 31.75 9.87
N TRP A 156 5.21 30.91 9.79
CA TRP A 156 4.05 31.00 10.70
C TRP A 156 4.48 30.78 12.16
N LEU A 157 5.34 29.80 12.43
CA LEU A 157 5.86 29.55 13.78
C LEU A 157 6.65 30.75 14.33
N CYS A 158 7.44 31.44 13.50
CA CYS A 158 8.09 32.69 13.92
C CYS A 158 7.06 33.77 14.27
N ARG A 159 6.00 33.92 13.45
CA ARG A 159 4.91 34.86 13.74
C ARG A 159 4.15 34.49 15.01
N PHE A 160 3.96 33.20 15.26
CA PHE A 160 3.32 32.68 16.48
C PHE A 160 4.16 33.03 17.70
N VAL A 161 5.48 32.77 17.68
CA VAL A 161 6.39 33.14 18.77
C VAL A 161 6.36 34.64 19.04
N ARG A 162 6.43 35.46 17.99
CA ARG A 162 6.30 36.93 18.10
C ARG A 162 4.95 37.36 18.68
N HIS A 163 3.88 36.69 18.28
CA HIS A 163 2.54 36.95 18.78
C HIS A 163 2.42 36.62 20.27
N VAL A 164 2.95 35.48 20.70
CA VAL A 164 2.99 35.01 22.10
C VAL A 164 3.78 35.98 22.98
N ASP A 165 4.98 36.39 22.55
CA ASP A 165 5.82 37.34 23.30
C ASP A 165 5.14 38.71 23.46
N GLY A 166 4.34 39.12 22.46
CA GLY A 166 3.54 40.34 22.53
C GLY A 166 2.29 40.27 23.41
N GLN A 167 1.92 39.10 23.95
CA GLN A 167 0.74 38.96 24.80
C GLN A 167 1.02 39.26 26.27
N SER A 168 -0.02 39.74 26.97
CA SER A 168 0.06 39.88 28.43
C SER A 168 0.18 38.52 29.13
N THR A 169 0.88 38.49 30.27
CA THR A 169 1.01 37.29 31.11
C THR A 169 -0.36 36.70 31.52
N ALA A 170 -1.40 37.53 31.61
CA ALA A 170 -2.76 37.08 31.91
C ALA A 170 -3.36 36.23 30.76
N VAL A 171 -3.14 36.62 29.50
CA VAL A 171 -3.60 35.89 28.31
C VAL A 171 -2.88 34.55 28.23
N ILE A 172 -1.55 34.54 28.39
CA ILE A 172 -0.73 33.33 28.38
C ILE A 172 -1.14 32.37 29.50
N ASN A 173 -1.28 32.86 30.74
CA ASN A 173 -1.71 32.02 31.87
C ASN A 173 -3.10 31.41 31.66
N LYS A 174 -3.98 32.08 30.92
CA LYS A 174 -5.29 31.54 30.53
C LYS A 174 -5.14 30.45 29.47
N ALA A 175 -4.34 30.70 28.43
CA ALA A 175 -4.04 29.72 27.37
C ALA A 175 -3.37 28.43 27.90
N LEU A 176 -2.55 28.54 28.96
CA LEU A 176 -1.94 27.39 29.63
C LEU A 176 -2.91 26.55 30.48
N LYS A 177 -4.14 27.02 30.71
CA LYS A 177 -5.16 26.36 31.55
C LYS A 177 -6.46 26.03 30.83
N ASP A 178 -6.64 26.56 29.61
CA ASP A 178 -7.86 26.41 28.83
C ASP A 178 -7.50 26.20 27.34
N PRO A 179 -7.82 25.03 26.76
CA PRO A 179 -7.51 24.74 25.36
C PRO A 179 -8.19 25.70 24.39
N LEU A 180 -9.38 26.22 24.72
CA LEU A 180 -10.05 27.20 23.85
C LEU A 180 -9.37 28.57 23.92
N ALA A 181 -8.85 28.95 25.09
CA ALA A 181 -8.03 30.14 25.20
C ALA A 181 -6.70 30.00 24.45
N PHE A 182 -6.13 28.79 24.40
CA PHE A 182 -4.97 28.49 23.57
C PHE A 182 -5.28 28.57 22.07
N HIS A 183 -6.42 28.04 21.63
CA HIS A 183 -6.87 28.18 20.24
C HIS A 183 -7.01 29.65 19.84
N LEU A 184 -7.65 30.49 20.68
CA LEU A 184 -7.76 31.92 20.41
C LEU A 184 -6.40 32.62 20.31
N LEU A 185 -5.43 32.20 21.13
CA LEU A 185 -4.05 32.68 21.06
C LEU A 185 -3.38 32.25 19.75
N ALA A 186 -3.52 30.99 19.35
CA ALA A 186 -2.91 30.46 18.13
C ALA A 186 -3.53 31.04 16.85
N ALA A 187 -4.86 31.08 16.78
CA ALA A 187 -5.63 31.66 15.67
C ALA A 187 -5.47 33.19 15.56
N GLY A 188 -5.05 33.86 16.63
CA GLY A 188 -4.68 35.28 16.62
C GLY A 188 -3.36 35.58 15.89
N THR A 189 -2.64 34.56 15.44
CA THR A 189 -1.39 34.72 14.70
C THR A 189 -1.65 35.26 13.29
N PRO A 190 -0.94 36.32 12.85
CA PRO A 190 -1.10 36.85 11.49
C PRO A 190 -0.69 35.84 10.41
N GLU A 191 -1.34 35.92 9.24
CA GLU A 191 -1.11 35.05 8.08
C GLU A 191 -1.26 33.57 8.43
N ASP A 192 -2.45 33.20 8.92
CA ASP A 192 -2.69 31.85 9.46
C ASP A 192 -2.35 30.73 8.47
N GLN A 193 -1.84 29.63 9.03
CA GLN A 193 -1.52 28.40 8.33
C GLN A 193 -2.20 27.26 9.08
N PRO A 194 -3.45 26.89 8.72
CA PRO A 194 -4.29 26.01 9.53
C PRO A 194 -3.64 24.67 9.87
N ALA A 195 -2.89 24.08 8.95
CA ALA A 195 -2.23 22.79 9.15
C ALA A 195 -1.22 22.82 10.32
N ILE A 196 -0.27 23.77 10.31
CA ILE A 196 0.71 23.91 11.39
C ILE A 196 0.08 24.44 12.68
N ARG A 197 -0.91 25.34 12.59
CA ARG A 197 -1.64 25.80 13.77
C ARG A 197 -2.29 24.64 14.51
N ARG A 198 -3.05 23.79 13.81
CA ARG A 198 -3.72 22.61 14.39
C ARG A 198 -2.71 21.60 14.93
N SER A 199 -1.57 21.46 14.26
CA SER A 199 -0.46 20.66 14.78
C SER A 199 0.04 21.19 16.13
N ILE A 200 0.24 22.50 16.27
CA ILE A 200 0.68 23.12 17.54
C ILE A 200 -0.42 23.06 18.62
N GLU A 201 -1.68 23.25 18.26
CA GLU A 201 -2.83 23.08 19.14
C GLU A 201 -2.88 21.64 19.70
N TYR A 202 -2.72 20.63 18.85
CA TYR A 202 -2.60 19.24 19.27
C TYR A 202 -1.42 19.02 20.21
N LEU A 203 -0.21 19.46 19.84
CA LEU A 203 0.99 19.26 20.67
C LEU A 203 0.87 19.93 22.06
N ALA A 204 0.22 21.09 22.13
CA ALA A 204 -0.05 21.79 23.38
C ALA A 204 -1.14 21.10 24.21
N TRP A 205 -2.23 20.67 23.57
CA TRP A 205 -3.44 20.15 24.22
C TRP A 205 -3.94 18.85 23.54
N PRO A 206 -3.19 17.73 23.65
CA PRO A 206 -3.44 16.51 22.87
C PRO A 206 -4.69 15.74 23.31
N SER A 207 -5.16 15.98 24.55
CA SER A 207 -6.43 15.44 25.03
C SER A 207 -7.65 16.19 24.48
N TYR A 208 -7.48 17.41 23.97
CA TYR A 208 -8.57 18.26 23.49
C TYR A 208 -8.62 18.35 21.96
N PHE A 209 -7.50 18.69 21.32
CA PHE A 209 -7.39 18.74 19.87
C PHE A 209 -6.94 17.40 19.32
N GLU A 210 -7.22 17.16 18.05
CA GLU A 210 -6.94 15.89 17.37
C GLU A 210 -5.76 16.04 16.40
N PRO A 211 -4.95 14.98 16.19
CA PRO A 211 -3.81 15.01 15.27
C PRO A 211 -4.24 14.88 13.80
N VAL A 212 -5.31 15.58 13.41
CA VAL A 212 -5.87 15.61 12.05
C VAL A 212 -5.83 17.06 11.55
N VAL A 213 -4.88 17.34 10.66
CA VAL A 213 -4.52 18.72 10.26
C VAL A 213 -5.16 19.15 8.94
N ALA A 214 -5.51 18.22 8.05
CA ALA A 214 -6.10 18.51 6.75
C ALA A 214 -7.61 18.78 6.84
N ASP A 215 -8.09 19.81 6.15
CA ASP A 215 -9.52 20.19 6.16
C ASP A 215 -10.43 19.07 5.66
N ILE A 216 -10.03 18.42 4.56
CA ILE A 216 -10.79 17.34 3.93
C ILE A 216 -11.00 16.18 4.92
N GLU A 217 -9.93 15.72 5.58
CA GLU A 217 -10.02 14.58 6.52
C GLU A 217 -10.90 14.93 7.73
N ARG A 218 -10.81 16.16 8.23
CA ARG A 218 -11.63 16.61 9.35
C ARG A 218 -13.11 16.61 8.99
N GLN A 219 -13.43 17.07 7.78
CA GLN A 219 -14.78 17.04 7.25
C GLN A 219 -15.28 15.60 7.08
N GLU A 220 -14.47 14.72 6.49
CA GLU A 220 -14.78 13.31 6.30
C GLU A 220 -15.03 12.57 7.61
N ILE A 221 -14.16 12.76 8.61
CA ILE A 221 -14.31 12.21 9.96
C ILE A 221 -15.60 12.71 10.60
N ARG A 222 -15.84 14.03 10.54
CA ARG A 222 -17.06 14.59 11.10
C ARG A 222 -18.29 14.00 10.43
N ASP A 223 -18.34 13.99 9.10
CA ASP A 223 -19.50 13.56 8.33
C ASP A 223 -19.81 12.08 8.56
N ALA A 224 -18.79 11.24 8.66
CA ALA A 224 -18.95 9.81 8.91
C ALA A 224 -19.55 9.50 10.29
N PHE A 225 -19.25 10.33 11.30
CA PHE A 225 -19.59 10.03 12.69
C PHE A 225 -20.50 11.06 13.36
N ALA A 226 -20.94 12.12 12.66
CA ALA A 226 -21.78 13.19 13.21
C ALA A 226 -23.04 12.66 13.89
N SER A 227 -23.61 11.56 13.38
CA SER A 227 -24.79 10.91 13.96
C SER A 227 -24.59 10.43 15.40
N LEU A 228 -23.36 10.02 15.78
CA LEU A 228 -23.04 9.56 17.14
C LEU A 228 -23.23 10.67 18.19
N VAL A 229 -23.21 11.93 17.75
CA VAL A 229 -23.28 13.10 18.63
C VAL A 229 -24.50 13.98 18.36
N GLY A 230 -25.54 13.43 17.72
CA GLY A 230 -26.78 14.14 17.40
C GLY A 230 -26.69 15.10 16.22
N GLY A 231 -25.74 14.87 15.30
CA GLY A 231 -25.56 15.64 14.08
C GLY A 231 -24.46 16.72 14.16
N ALA A 232 -24.07 17.20 12.97
CA ALA A 232 -23.16 18.33 12.81
C ALA A 232 -23.86 19.64 13.21
N LYS A 233 -23.15 20.53 13.91
CA LYS A 233 -23.73 21.77 14.45
C LYS A 233 -23.64 22.98 13.51
N GLY A 234 -22.74 22.93 12.53
CA GLY A 234 -22.50 23.97 11.52
C GLY A 234 -21.10 23.80 10.92
N ASP A 235 -20.73 24.57 9.91
CA ASP A 235 -19.51 24.35 9.09
C ASP A 235 -18.32 25.24 9.47
N SER A 236 -18.38 25.96 10.60
CA SER A 236 -17.22 26.72 11.07
C SER A 236 -16.10 25.80 11.55
N GLU A 237 -14.85 26.27 11.54
CA GLU A 237 -13.72 25.47 12.03
C GLU A 237 -13.87 25.11 13.52
N GLU A 238 -14.39 26.04 14.32
CA GLU A 238 -14.65 25.84 15.74
C GLU A 238 -15.74 24.78 15.96
N GLU A 239 -16.77 24.80 15.12
CA GLU A 239 -17.86 23.81 15.14
C GLU A 239 -17.37 22.43 14.71
N ILE A 240 -16.59 22.34 13.63
CA ILE A 240 -15.95 21.09 13.17
C ILE A 240 -15.06 20.53 14.29
N THR A 241 -14.24 21.36 14.92
CA THR A 241 -13.37 20.94 16.03
C THR A 241 -14.17 20.43 17.22
N ALA A 242 -15.23 21.16 17.60
CA ALA A 242 -16.11 20.75 18.69
C ALA A 242 -16.82 19.43 18.37
N ASP A 243 -17.25 19.24 17.12
CA ASP A 243 -17.94 18.03 16.67
C ASP A 243 -17.02 16.81 16.68
N ILE A 244 -15.84 16.92 16.06
CA ILE A 244 -14.83 15.84 16.07
C ILE A 244 -14.47 15.47 17.51
N ARG A 245 -14.29 16.45 18.41
CA ARG A 245 -14.00 16.18 19.82
C ARG A 245 -15.15 15.44 20.51
N ARG A 246 -16.41 15.82 20.26
CA ARG A 246 -17.58 15.12 20.81
C ARG A 246 -17.62 13.67 20.30
N ILE A 247 -17.35 13.49 19.01
CA ILE A 247 -17.33 12.17 18.38
C ILE A 247 -16.25 11.31 19.03
N ARG A 248 -15.03 11.84 19.15
CA ARG A 248 -13.94 11.14 19.80
C ARG A 248 -14.28 10.72 21.23
N LEU A 249 -14.84 11.63 22.05
CA LEU A 249 -15.22 11.28 23.43
C LEU A 249 -16.21 10.11 23.48
N HIS A 250 -17.16 10.09 22.54
CA HIS A 250 -18.12 8.99 22.42
C HIS A 250 -17.45 7.68 22.00
N LEU A 251 -16.55 7.72 21.00
CA LEU A 251 -15.83 6.54 20.53
C LEU A 251 -14.82 6.01 21.55
N ASP A 252 -14.15 6.88 22.32
CA ASP A 252 -13.26 6.49 23.41
C ASP A 252 -14.01 5.74 24.52
N GLU A 253 -15.20 6.22 24.88
CA GLU A 253 -16.06 5.58 25.89
C GLU A 253 -16.50 4.17 25.44
N GLN A 254 -16.82 4.02 24.16
CA GLN A 254 -17.17 2.72 23.57
C GLN A 254 -15.97 1.77 23.47
N ALA A 255 -14.80 2.27 23.09
CA ALA A 255 -13.59 1.47 22.93
C ALA A 255 -12.91 1.14 24.26
N GLY A 256 -13.25 1.84 25.35
CA GLY A 256 -12.58 1.72 26.65
C GLY A 256 -11.14 2.24 26.68
N GLN A 257 -10.69 2.87 25.59
CA GLN A 257 -9.35 3.44 25.42
C GLN A 257 -9.37 4.58 24.39
N ARG A 258 -8.30 5.38 24.33
CA ARG A 258 -8.16 6.45 23.34
C ARG A 258 -8.10 5.86 21.94
N ILE A 259 -9.01 6.29 21.06
CA ILE A 259 -9.02 5.87 19.66
C ILE A 259 -7.92 6.57 18.86
N ASP A 260 -7.44 5.88 17.82
CA ASP A 260 -6.54 6.43 16.80
C ASP A 260 -7.32 6.58 15.50
N TRP A 261 -7.52 7.82 15.04
CA TRP A 261 -8.26 8.12 13.81
C TRP A 261 -7.69 7.41 12.57
N TYR A 262 -6.38 7.14 12.58
CA TYR A 262 -5.70 6.45 11.49
C TYR A 262 -5.62 4.92 11.70
N ALA A 263 -6.33 4.36 12.69
CA ALA A 263 -6.51 2.92 12.81
C ALA A 263 -7.33 2.39 11.63
N ARG A 264 -6.91 1.25 11.07
CA ARG A 264 -7.50 0.61 9.87
C ARG A 264 -9.03 0.53 9.92
N GLN A 265 -9.58 0.21 11.08
CA GLN A 265 -11.03 0.06 11.32
C GLN A 265 -11.79 1.38 11.18
N LEU A 266 -11.22 2.49 11.67
CA LEU A 266 -11.86 3.81 11.60
C LEU A 266 -11.63 4.44 10.23
N VAL A 267 -10.42 4.32 9.66
CA VAL A 267 -10.12 4.82 8.30
C VAL A 267 -11.11 4.30 7.28
N SER A 268 -11.46 3.00 7.34
CA SER A 268 -12.46 2.43 6.42
C SER A 268 -13.88 2.98 6.56
N GLN A 269 -14.19 3.67 7.67
CA GLN A 269 -15.50 4.23 7.95
C GLN A 269 -15.59 5.72 7.58
N TRP A 270 -14.54 6.50 7.82
CA TRP A 270 -14.55 7.93 7.51
C TRP A 270 -13.96 8.27 6.16
N ARG A 271 -12.99 7.49 5.67
CA ARG A 271 -12.45 7.68 4.33
C ARG A 271 -13.47 7.13 3.35
N LYS A 272 -14.12 8.03 2.61
CA LYS A 272 -14.90 7.66 1.43
C LYS A 272 -13.91 7.11 0.41
N VAL A 273 -13.74 5.79 0.37
CA VAL A 273 -13.21 5.11 -0.81
C VAL A 273 -14.04 5.66 -1.98
N GLY A 274 -13.38 6.20 -3.01
CA GLY A 274 -14.06 6.76 -4.17
C GLY A 274 -15.19 5.83 -4.61
N ASP A 275 -16.37 6.39 -4.86
CA ASP A 275 -17.58 5.64 -5.16
C ASP A 275 -17.31 4.68 -6.34
N PRO A 276 -17.39 3.35 -6.17
CA PRO A 276 -17.13 2.39 -7.24
C PRO A 276 -18.24 2.40 -8.32
N GLY A 277 -19.21 3.31 -8.21
CA GLY A 277 -20.44 3.30 -8.99
C GLY A 277 -21.41 2.25 -8.43
N ARG A 278 -21.80 1.30 -9.28
CA ARG A 278 -22.81 0.26 -9.01
C ARG A 278 -22.27 -0.81 -8.05
N ARG A 279 -23.05 -1.23 -7.05
CA ARG A 279 -22.65 -2.28 -6.09
C ARG A 279 -23.36 -3.61 -6.35
N ALA A 280 -22.89 -4.69 -5.73
CA ALA A 280 -23.50 -6.01 -5.85
C ALA A 280 -23.69 -6.68 -4.48
N TRP A 281 -24.88 -7.24 -4.25
CA TRP A 281 -25.33 -7.77 -2.96
C TRP A 281 -25.82 -9.21 -3.08
N LEU A 282 -25.17 -10.14 -2.39
CA LEU A 282 -25.65 -11.51 -2.24
C LEU A 282 -26.61 -11.61 -1.05
N LEU A 283 -27.83 -12.06 -1.33
CA LEU A 283 -28.96 -12.14 -0.41
C LEU A 283 -29.27 -13.61 -0.13
N ARG A 284 -29.37 -13.95 1.16
CA ARG A 284 -29.72 -15.28 1.64
C ARG A 284 -30.81 -15.21 2.69
N THR A 285 -31.55 -16.30 2.83
CA THR A 285 -32.60 -16.47 3.84
C THR A 285 -32.09 -17.39 4.96
N HIS A 286 -32.53 -17.18 6.20
CA HIS A 286 -32.10 -18.01 7.35
C HIS A 286 -32.48 -19.49 7.22
N HIS A 287 -33.50 -19.80 6.41
CA HIS A 287 -33.90 -21.15 6.03
C HIS A 287 -34.06 -21.22 4.51
N ASP A 288 -33.70 -22.34 3.88
CA ASP A 288 -33.95 -22.61 2.46
C ASP A 288 -35.46 -22.65 2.19
N ASN A 289 -36.04 -21.47 1.98
CA ASN A 289 -37.47 -21.29 1.78
C ASN A 289 -37.75 -21.06 0.30
N ALA A 290 -37.87 -22.17 -0.44
CA ALA A 290 -38.12 -22.14 -1.89
C ALA A 290 -39.40 -21.37 -2.26
N GLU A 291 -40.42 -21.36 -1.39
CA GLU A 291 -41.65 -20.59 -1.61
C GLU A 291 -41.41 -19.08 -1.50
N LEU A 292 -40.56 -18.65 -0.57
CA LEU A 292 -40.18 -17.24 -0.41
C LEU A 292 -39.34 -16.74 -1.60
N LEU A 293 -38.37 -17.54 -2.06
CA LEU A 293 -37.56 -17.22 -3.24
C LEU A 293 -38.40 -17.19 -4.52
N ALA A 294 -39.41 -18.07 -4.64
CA ALA A 294 -40.37 -18.01 -5.73
C ALA A 294 -41.24 -16.74 -5.68
N ALA A 295 -41.62 -16.29 -4.47
CA ALA A 295 -42.35 -15.03 -4.28
C ALA A 295 -41.49 -13.80 -4.58
N TRP A 296 -40.19 -13.82 -4.30
CA TRP A 296 -39.25 -12.76 -4.68
C TRP A 296 -39.22 -12.54 -6.19
N GLN A 297 -39.21 -13.65 -6.95
CA GLN A 297 -39.25 -13.61 -8.41
C GLN A 297 -40.62 -13.14 -8.92
N ALA A 298 -41.71 -13.77 -8.48
CA ALA A 298 -43.05 -13.49 -8.99
C ALA A 298 -43.56 -12.07 -8.69
N GLU A 299 -43.12 -11.49 -7.57
CA GLU A 299 -43.54 -10.16 -7.12
C GLU A 299 -42.46 -9.08 -7.30
N GLU A 300 -41.36 -9.38 -8.00
CA GLU A 300 -40.23 -8.46 -8.25
C GLU A 300 -39.74 -7.73 -6.97
N LYS A 301 -39.42 -8.51 -5.94
CA LYS A 301 -39.00 -7.99 -4.63
C LYS A 301 -37.92 -8.85 -3.99
N VAL A 302 -37.21 -8.27 -3.03
CA VAL A 302 -36.43 -8.98 -2.01
C VAL A 302 -36.98 -8.59 -0.64
N THR A 303 -36.99 -9.52 0.32
CA THR A 303 -37.39 -9.26 1.69
C THR A 303 -36.32 -9.63 2.71
N LEU A 304 -36.14 -8.82 3.73
CA LEU A 304 -35.32 -9.14 4.90
C LEU A 304 -36.24 -9.36 6.10
N ASP A 305 -36.12 -10.51 6.77
CA ASP A 305 -36.90 -10.82 7.97
C ASP A 305 -36.36 -10.03 9.16
N VAL A 306 -37.23 -9.22 9.77
CA VAL A 306 -36.89 -8.33 10.88
C VAL A 306 -37.98 -8.36 11.96
N GLU A 307 -38.40 -9.57 12.36
CA GLU A 307 -39.61 -9.79 13.17
C GLU A 307 -39.69 -9.01 14.49
N HIS A 308 -38.55 -8.68 15.09
CA HIS A 308 -38.47 -8.02 16.39
C HIS A 308 -37.95 -6.58 16.30
N LEU A 309 -37.45 -6.16 15.14
CA LEU A 309 -36.82 -4.85 14.99
C LEU A 309 -37.87 -3.74 15.03
N ARG A 310 -37.60 -2.70 15.81
CA ARG A 310 -38.36 -1.44 15.71
C ARG A 310 -38.27 -0.84 14.29
N LEU A 311 -39.27 -0.04 13.92
CA LEU A 311 -39.29 0.62 12.61
C LEU A 311 -38.10 1.60 12.51
N LEU A 312 -37.30 1.43 11.45
CA LEU A 312 -36.15 2.28 11.14
C LEU A 312 -36.36 2.90 9.75
N ASP A 313 -36.06 4.19 9.62
CA ASP A 313 -36.13 4.91 8.36
C ASP A 313 -35.01 4.47 7.39
N ALA A 314 -35.20 4.72 6.09
CA ALA A 314 -34.13 4.52 5.11
C ALA A 314 -32.97 5.49 5.36
N GLY A 315 -31.72 5.05 5.15
CA GLY A 315 -30.54 5.89 5.35
C GLY A 315 -30.07 6.05 6.82
N VAL A 316 -30.58 5.24 7.74
CA VAL A 316 -30.15 5.23 9.16
C VAL A 316 -28.68 4.86 9.31
N THR A 317 -28.00 5.40 10.33
CA THR A 317 -26.57 5.15 10.52
C THR A 317 -26.29 3.77 11.13
N ALA A 318 -25.08 3.26 10.91
CA ALA A 318 -24.67 1.94 11.39
C ALA A 318 -24.86 1.80 12.90
N GLY A 319 -24.55 2.86 13.68
CA GLY A 319 -24.73 2.86 15.13
C GLY A 319 -26.18 2.79 15.59
N LEU A 320 -27.11 3.44 14.87
CA LEU A 320 -28.55 3.35 15.15
C LEU A 320 -29.09 1.94 14.87
N VAL A 321 -28.64 1.32 13.77
CA VAL A 321 -28.95 -0.08 13.47
C VAL A 321 -28.35 -1.00 14.53
N GLN A 322 -27.10 -0.76 14.94
CA GLN A 322 -26.41 -1.57 15.95
C GLN A 322 -27.15 -1.57 17.28
N HIS A 323 -27.53 -0.39 17.76
CA HIS A 323 -28.29 -0.21 18.98
C HIS A 323 -29.68 -0.87 18.89
N ALA A 324 -30.40 -0.66 17.78
CA ALA A 324 -31.73 -1.25 17.59
C ALA A 324 -31.65 -2.79 17.59
N VAL A 325 -30.68 -3.37 16.89
CA VAL A 325 -30.52 -4.83 16.84
C VAL A 325 -30.06 -5.40 18.18
N ASP A 326 -29.14 -4.74 18.89
CA ASP A 326 -28.71 -5.19 20.24
C ASP A 326 -29.83 -5.13 21.28
N GLU A 327 -30.74 -4.17 21.16
CA GLU A 327 -31.87 -4.06 22.07
C GLU A 327 -33.01 -5.03 21.74
N ASP A 328 -33.35 -5.14 20.45
CA ASP A 328 -34.55 -5.84 20.00
C ASP A 328 -34.29 -7.35 19.77
N TYR A 329 -33.04 -7.76 19.55
CA TYR A 329 -32.62 -9.15 19.35
C TYR A 329 -31.76 -9.73 20.48
N LYS A 330 -31.99 -9.32 21.74
CA LYS A 330 -31.26 -9.84 22.92
C LYS A 330 -31.29 -11.36 23.07
N HIS A 331 -32.27 -12.03 22.45
CA HIS A 331 -32.42 -13.48 22.47
C HIS A 331 -31.49 -14.22 21.50
N LEU A 332 -30.90 -13.53 20.50
CA LEU A 332 -29.98 -14.10 19.53
C LEU A 332 -28.54 -14.17 20.06
N GLY A 333 -27.77 -15.15 19.55
CA GLY A 333 -26.34 -15.28 19.84
C GLY A 333 -25.54 -14.06 19.38
N TYR A 334 -24.31 -13.88 19.89
CA TYR A 334 -23.45 -12.76 19.50
C TYR A 334 -23.19 -12.71 17.98
N VAL A 335 -22.85 -13.86 17.39
CA VAL A 335 -22.56 -13.96 15.94
C VAL A 335 -23.81 -13.65 15.10
N GLU A 336 -24.97 -14.20 15.46
CA GLU A 336 -26.24 -13.94 14.77
C GLU A 336 -26.67 -12.48 14.87
N ARG A 337 -26.40 -11.81 16.00
CA ARG A 337 -26.63 -10.38 16.17
C ARG A 337 -25.71 -9.55 15.27
N GLU A 338 -24.42 -9.87 15.18
CA GLU A 338 -23.48 -9.18 14.28
C GLU A 338 -23.86 -9.35 12.80
N ASP A 339 -24.28 -10.55 12.40
CA ASP A 339 -24.77 -10.80 11.05
C ASP A 339 -26.06 -10.01 10.75
N THR A 340 -26.99 -9.95 11.71
CA THR A 340 -28.24 -9.19 11.61
C THR A 340 -27.97 -7.68 11.50
N LYS A 341 -27.03 -7.15 12.29
CA LYS A 341 -26.60 -5.73 12.24
C LYS A 341 -26.08 -5.36 10.86
N THR A 342 -25.17 -6.19 10.34
CA THR A 342 -24.55 -6.00 9.03
C THR A 342 -25.61 -6.06 7.94
N ALA A 343 -26.52 -7.03 8.02
CA ALA A 343 -27.59 -7.22 7.04
C ALA A 343 -28.60 -6.07 7.01
N VAL A 344 -29.09 -5.64 8.17
CA VAL A 344 -30.06 -4.53 8.29
C VAL A 344 -29.43 -3.22 7.83
N PHE A 345 -28.17 -2.94 8.19
CA PHE A 345 -27.49 -1.72 7.79
C PHE A 345 -27.23 -1.69 6.28
N ALA A 346 -26.76 -2.80 5.71
CA ALA A 346 -26.59 -2.93 4.28
C ALA A 346 -27.93 -2.72 3.55
N PHE A 347 -29.01 -3.34 4.03
CA PHE A 347 -30.33 -3.27 3.42
C PHE A 347 -31.02 -1.91 3.55
N LEU A 348 -30.85 -1.18 4.66
CA LEU A 348 -31.52 0.13 4.86
C LEU A 348 -30.74 1.32 4.31
N THR A 349 -29.41 1.23 4.26
CA THR A 349 -28.57 2.43 4.13
C THR A 349 -27.55 2.32 3.01
N VAL A 350 -26.95 1.15 2.82
CA VAL A 350 -25.83 0.99 1.89
C VAL A 350 -26.31 0.58 0.49
N MET A 351 -27.33 -0.27 0.40
CA MET A 351 -27.94 -0.71 -0.85
C MET A 351 -28.75 0.44 -1.48
N LYS A 352 -28.46 0.75 -2.74
CA LYS A 352 -29.09 1.85 -3.49
C LYS A 352 -29.85 1.34 -4.72
N PRO A 353 -30.84 2.10 -5.22
CA PRO A 353 -31.40 1.87 -6.54
C PRO A 353 -30.29 1.84 -7.60
N GLY A 354 -30.32 0.84 -8.47
CA GLY A 354 -29.27 0.55 -9.45
C GLY A 354 -28.36 -0.62 -9.06
N ASP A 355 -28.22 -0.97 -7.78
CA ASP A 355 -27.34 -2.08 -7.36
C ASP A 355 -27.83 -3.45 -7.87
N PHE A 356 -26.90 -4.39 -8.02
CA PHE A 356 -27.23 -5.78 -8.28
C PHE A 356 -27.61 -6.52 -7.00
N ALA A 357 -28.69 -7.29 -7.09
CA ALA A 357 -29.16 -8.22 -6.08
C ALA A 357 -28.98 -9.64 -6.60
N LEU A 358 -28.44 -10.54 -5.78
CA LEU A 358 -28.22 -11.94 -6.13
C LEU A 358 -28.83 -12.85 -5.08
N TYR A 359 -29.43 -13.97 -5.48
CA TYR A 359 -29.76 -15.06 -4.56
C TYR A 359 -29.43 -16.41 -5.18
N GLN A 360 -29.21 -17.41 -4.31
CA GLN A 360 -28.93 -18.78 -4.72
C GLN A 360 -30.15 -19.67 -4.46
N ASN A 361 -30.48 -20.53 -5.42
CA ASN A 361 -31.50 -21.56 -5.26
C ASN A 361 -31.09 -22.83 -6.02
N ALA A 362 -31.12 -23.98 -5.35
CA ALA A 362 -30.83 -25.30 -5.94
C ALA A 362 -29.53 -25.38 -6.77
N GLY A 363 -28.46 -24.68 -6.34
CA GLY A 363 -27.16 -24.67 -7.03
C GLY A 363 -27.06 -23.72 -8.23
N ALA A 364 -28.06 -22.89 -8.46
CA ALA A 364 -28.03 -21.80 -9.44
C ALA A 364 -28.13 -20.43 -8.75
N VAL A 365 -27.53 -19.42 -9.37
CA VAL A 365 -27.57 -18.01 -8.96
C VAL A 365 -28.46 -17.25 -9.92
N ARG A 366 -29.33 -16.41 -9.37
CA ARG A 366 -30.10 -15.43 -10.12
C ARG A 366 -29.64 -14.03 -9.78
N ILE A 367 -29.65 -13.16 -10.79
CA ILE A 367 -29.25 -11.77 -10.69
C ILE A 367 -30.48 -10.91 -10.92
N GLY A 368 -30.57 -9.79 -10.22
CA GLY A 368 -31.60 -8.77 -10.39
C GLY A 368 -31.06 -7.37 -10.10
N VAL A 369 -31.84 -6.34 -10.37
CA VAL A 369 -31.49 -4.93 -10.15
C VAL A 369 -32.45 -4.32 -9.13
N VAL A 370 -31.89 -3.67 -8.11
CA VAL A 370 -32.66 -2.94 -7.10
C VAL A 370 -33.27 -1.69 -7.75
N LEU A 371 -34.59 -1.53 -7.68
CA LEU A 371 -35.33 -0.46 -8.35
C LEU A 371 -35.80 0.66 -7.42
N GLY A 372 -35.67 0.50 -6.10
CA GLY A 372 -36.21 1.49 -5.17
C GLY A 372 -35.70 1.38 -3.74
N GLU A 373 -36.09 2.39 -2.97
CA GLU A 373 -35.83 2.50 -1.54
C GLU A 373 -36.50 1.39 -0.72
N PRO A 374 -36.01 1.08 0.49
CA PRO A 374 -36.58 0.05 1.32
C PRO A 374 -37.94 0.50 1.86
N ASP A 375 -38.90 -0.41 1.88
CA ASP A 375 -40.26 -0.21 2.37
C ASP A 375 -40.60 -1.27 3.43
N HIS A 376 -41.49 -0.94 4.37
CA HIS A 376 -41.93 -1.84 5.43
C HIS A 376 -43.30 -2.42 5.10
N ASN A 377 -43.48 -3.72 5.28
CA ASN A 377 -44.82 -4.31 5.14
C ASN A 377 -45.70 -3.86 6.32
N GLY A 378 -47.04 -3.82 6.15
CA GLY A 378 -47.98 -3.29 7.15
C GLY A 378 -47.92 -3.91 8.56
N ASP A 379 -47.30 -5.09 8.71
CA ASP A 379 -47.09 -5.79 9.97
C ASP A 379 -45.70 -5.53 10.62
N ASN A 380 -44.86 -4.69 10.00
CA ASN A 380 -43.50 -4.29 10.45
C ASN A 380 -42.50 -5.43 10.74
N ARG A 381 -42.80 -6.65 10.28
CA ARG A 381 -41.98 -7.86 10.51
C ARG A 381 -40.99 -8.16 9.38
N ARG A 382 -41.15 -7.50 8.23
CA ARG A 382 -40.33 -7.71 7.03
C ARG A 382 -40.09 -6.40 6.32
N MET A 383 -38.82 -6.14 6.01
CA MET A 383 -38.43 -5.07 5.09
C MET A 383 -38.47 -5.62 3.67
N ARG A 384 -38.86 -4.78 2.71
CA ARG A 384 -38.87 -5.14 1.29
C ARG A 384 -38.12 -4.10 0.47
N ARG A 385 -37.48 -4.54 -0.60
CA ARG A 385 -37.01 -3.69 -1.69
C ARG A 385 -37.54 -4.21 -3.00
N LYS A 386 -37.93 -3.29 -3.89
CA LYS A 386 -38.34 -3.65 -5.25
C LYS A 386 -37.11 -4.04 -6.05
N VAL A 387 -37.13 -5.21 -6.67
CA VAL A 387 -36.01 -5.76 -7.45
C VAL A 387 -36.56 -6.38 -8.73
N ARG A 388 -36.06 -5.95 -9.89
CA ARG A 388 -36.36 -6.61 -11.15
C ARG A 388 -35.37 -7.76 -11.35
N TRP A 389 -35.87 -8.98 -11.38
CA TRP A 389 -35.04 -10.17 -11.60
C TRP A 389 -34.89 -10.46 -13.10
N PHE A 390 -33.71 -10.93 -13.49
CA PHE A 390 -33.50 -11.45 -14.83
C PHE A 390 -34.02 -12.89 -14.93
N ASP A 391 -34.51 -13.27 -16.12
CA ASP A 391 -35.09 -14.60 -16.36
C ASP A 391 -34.03 -15.71 -16.38
N GLU A 392 -32.79 -15.37 -16.74
CA GLU A 392 -31.66 -16.28 -16.79
C GLU A 392 -31.16 -16.65 -15.38
N ALA A 393 -30.92 -17.94 -15.17
CA ALA A 393 -30.29 -18.47 -13.97
C ALA A 393 -28.98 -19.14 -14.38
N HIS A 394 -27.89 -18.82 -13.68
CA HIS A 394 -26.56 -19.37 -13.97
C HIS A 394 -26.22 -20.44 -12.95
N ALA A 395 -25.84 -21.64 -13.41
CA ALA A 395 -25.34 -22.67 -12.50
C ALA A 395 -24.07 -22.17 -11.80
N VAL A 396 -23.96 -22.36 -10.49
CA VAL A 396 -22.80 -21.89 -9.70
C VAL A 396 -21.49 -22.47 -10.24
N THR A 397 -21.54 -23.71 -10.74
CA THR A 397 -20.39 -24.40 -11.34
C THR A 397 -19.86 -23.73 -12.60
N ASP A 398 -20.72 -23.01 -13.32
CA ASP A 398 -20.42 -22.43 -14.63
C ASP A 398 -19.95 -20.97 -14.49
N LEU A 399 -20.08 -20.39 -13.30
CA LEU A 399 -19.60 -19.05 -12.99
C LEU A 399 -18.07 -19.03 -12.81
N PRO A 400 -17.37 -17.93 -13.14
CA PRO A 400 -15.95 -17.77 -12.83
C PRO A 400 -15.60 -18.07 -11.36
N ARG A 401 -14.45 -18.71 -11.11
CA ARG A 401 -14.02 -19.16 -9.77
C ARG A 401 -13.98 -18.02 -8.73
N HIS A 402 -13.65 -16.79 -9.15
CA HIS A 402 -13.65 -15.63 -8.26
C HIS A 402 -15.07 -15.23 -7.82
N ILE A 403 -16.10 -15.41 -8.68
CA ILE A 403 -17.52 -15.26 -8.30
C ILE A 403 -17.93 -16.39 -7.37
N GLN A 404 -17.56 -17.64 -7.68
CA GLN A 404 -17.88 -18.80 -6.82
C GLN A 404 -17.34 -18.63 -5.39
N ARG A 405 -16.10 -18.13 -5.23
CA ARG A 405 -15.51 -17.83 -3.91
C ARG A 405 -16.29 -16.76 -3.14
N GLN A 406 -16.74 -15.69 -3.81
CA GLN A 406 -17.57 -14.65 -3.18
C GLN A 406 -18.97 -15.15 -2.81
N LEU A 407 -19.54 -16.02 -3.65
CA LEU A 407 -20.82 -16.67 -3.42
C LEU A 407 -20.81 -17.66 -2.24
N ALA A 408 -19.64 -18.09 -1.77
CA ALA A 408 -19.46 -18.96 -0.61
C ALA A 408 -19.29 -18.20 0.72
N THR A 409 -19.10 -16.87 0.68
CA THR A 409 -18.89 -16.02 1.87
C THR A 409 -20.09 -16.12 2.81
N PRO A 410 -19.93 -16.43 4.12
CA PRO A 410 -21.05 -16.53 5.06
C PRO A 410 -21.72 -15.17 5.33
N GLY A 411 -23.03 -15.18 5.60
CA GLY A 411 -23.83 -13.98 5.87
C GLY A 411 -25.19 -13.97 5.16
N ILE A 412 -26.08 -13.08 5.63
CA ILE A 412 -27.46 -12.90 5.15
C ILE A 412 -27.51 -11.91 3.98
N VAL A 413 -26.86 -10.75 4.12
CA VAL A 413 -26.63 -9.78 3.04
C VAL A 413 -25.11 -9.55 2.97
N VAL A 414 -24.51 -9.97 1.87
CA VAL A 414 -23.05 -9.95 1.68
C VAL A 414 -22.70 -8.99 0.56
N ASP A 415 -21.76 -8.07 0.82
CA ASP A 415 -21.20 -7.18 -0.20
C ASP A 415 -20.24 -7.97 -1.10
N VAL A 416 -20.64 -8.13 -2.36
CA VAL A 416 -19.85 -8.80 -3.41
C VAL A 416 -19.47 -7.82 -4.53
N THR A 417 -19.37 -6.52 -4.22
CA THR A 417 -19.04 -5.45 -5.18
C THR A 417 -17.74 -5.71 -5.94
N ARG A 418 -16.81 -6.46 -5.35
CA ARG A 418 -15.56 -6.91 -6.01
C ARG A 418 -15.77 -7.70 -7.30
N VAL A 419 -16.96 -8.25 -7.52
CA VAL A 419 -17.30 -9.01 -8.73
C VAL A 419 -18.41 -8.35 -9.55
N VAL A 420 -18.75 -7.09 -9.26
CA VAL A 420 -19.84 -6.36 -9.93
C VAL A 420 -19.67 -6.34 -11.46
N GLN A 421 -18.44 -6.13 -11.95
CA GLN A 421 -18.14 -6.11 -13.38
C GLN A 421 -18.30 -7.49 -14.02
N ALA A 422 -17.87 -8.55 -13.33
CA ALA A 422 -18.01 -9.92 -13.80
C ALA A 422 -19.49 -10.38 -13.79
N LEU A 423 -20.30 -9.86 -12.87
CA LEU A 423 -21.75 -10.08 -12.83
C LEU A 423 -22.48 -9.32 -13.93
N GLN A 424 -22.06 -8.09 -14.23
CA GLN A 424 -22.62 -7.28 -15.31
C GLN A 424 -22.43 -7.94 -16.68
N ALA A 425 -21.30 -8.63 -16.89
CA ALA A 425 -21.02 -9.39 -18.10
C ALA A 425 -21.92 -10.61 -18.33
N LEU A 426 -22.67 -11.05 -17.31
CA LEU A 426 -23.61 -12.17 -17.38
C LEU A 426 -25.03 -11.73 -17.76
N LEU A 427 -25.30 -10.43 -17.88
CA LEU A 427 -26.63 -9.91 -18.13
C LEU A 427 -26.93 -9.75 -19.63
N PRO A 428 -28.17 -10.01 -20.08
CA PRO A 428 -28.56 -9.80 -21.47
C PRO A 428 -28.49 -8.31 -21.85
N ALA A 429 -27.98 -8.02 -23.06
CA ALA A 429 -27.71 -6.68 -23.58
C ALA A 429 -28.93 -5.72 -23.67
N GLU A 430 -30.14 -6.21 -23.41
CA GLU A 430 -31.40 -5.45 -23.52
C GLU A 430 -31.80 -4.72 -22.22
N ALA A 431 -31.01 -4.83 -21.14
CA ALA A 431 -31.34 -4.28 -19.82
C ALA A 431 -30.97 -2.79 -19.62
N GLU A 432 -30.30 -2.15 -20.58
CA GLU A 432 -29.91 -0.75 -20.52
C GLU A 432 -30.80 0.12 -21.42
N THR A 433 -31.99 0.47 -20.93
CA THR A 433 -32.76 1.59 -21.49
C THR A 433 -33.49 2.35 -20.38
N GLU A 434 -32.95 3.51 -20.01
CA GLU A 434 -33.75 4.72 -19.72
C GLU A 434 -33.11 5.92 -20.43
N PRO A 435 -33.90 6.96 -20.77
CA PRO A 435 -33.70 7.76 -21.97
C PRO A 435 -32.97 9.10 -21.75
N ASP A 436 -32.25 9.50 -22.80
CA ASP A 436 -31.78 10.84 -23.15
C ASP A 436 -30.75 11.55 -22.24
N ALA A 437 -29.49 11.52 -22.68
CA ALA A 437 -28.75 12.74 -23.04
C ALA A 437 -27.60 12.43 -24.02
N ASP A 438 -27.73 13.05 -25.19
CA ASP A 438 -26.88 13.06 -26.38
C ASP A 438 -25.37 13.28 -26.12
N ASP A 439 -24.52 12.41 -26.68
CA ASP A 439 -23.55 12.70 -27.76
C ASP A 439 -22.22 11.89 -27.63
N SER A 440 -22.13 10.78 -28.39
CA SER A 440 -20.97 10.10 -29.06
C SER A 440 -19.58 9.89 -28.37
N PRO A 441 -18.72 8.91 -28.75
CA PRO A 441 -18.93 7.65 -29.50
C PRO A 441 -18.25 6.37 -28.89
N ALA A 442 -18.64 5.22 -29.42
CA ALA A 442 -17.95 3.92 -29.45
C ALA A 442 -17.66 3.20 -28.11
N THR A 443 -18.64 2.40 -27.68
CA THR A 443 -18.44 1.23 -26.80
C THR A 443 -17.45 0.25 -27.43
N VAL A 444 -16.21 0.27 -26.94
CA VAL A 444 -15.28 -0.86 -27.07
C VAL A 444 -15.63 -1.83 -25.95
N ALA A 445 -16.12 -3.02 -26.33
CA ALA A 445 -16.29 -4.12 -25.40
C ALA A 445 -14.89 -4.48 -24.84
N LEU A 446 -14.67 -4.23 -23.55
CA LEU A 446 -13.48 -4.74 -22.86
C LEU A 446 -13.69 -6.24 -22.58
N PRO A 447 -12.88 -7.13 -23.17
CA PRO A 447 -13.00 -8.55 -22.89
C PRO A 447 -12.50 -8.87 -21.48
N VAL A 448 -13.31 -9.62 -20.74
CA VAL A 448 -12.92 -10.27 -19.48
C VAL A 448 -11.62 -11.04 -19.72
N LEU A 449 -10.58 -10.80 -18.91
CA LEU A 449 -9.39 -11.65 -18.88
C LEU A 449 -9.84 -13.08 -18.54
N GLY A 450 -9.92 -13.94 -19.55
CA GLY A 450 -10.02 -15.38 -19.35
C GLY A 450 -8.77 -15.80 -18.59
N GLY A 451 -8.94 -16.44 -17.44
CA GLY A 451 -7.82 -16.83 -16.61
C GLY A 451 -6.80 -17.70 -17.37
N PHE A 452 -5.59 -17.81 -16.83
CA PHE A 452 -4.55 -18.63 -17.43
C PHE A 452 -5.07 -20.05 -17.69
N ARG A 453 -4.71 -20.61 -18.85
CA ARG A 453 -4.99 -22.03 -19.09
C ARG A 453 -4.18 -22.87 -18.11
N PRO A 454 -4.72 -23.98 -17.61
CA PRO A 454 -3.95 -24.91 -16.79
C PRO A 454 -2.69 -25.35 -17.53
N VAL A 455 -1.59 -25.39 -16.78
CA VAL A 455 -0.31 -25.93 -17.23
C VAL A 455 -0.51 -27.38 -17.64
N THR A 456 -0.17 -27.69 -18.88
CA THR A 456 -0.32 -29.05 -19.41
C THR A 456 0.80 -29.97 -18.92
N GLN A 457 0.51 -31.25 -18.78
CA GLN A 457 1.53 -32.25 -18.48
C GLN A 457 2.62 -32.28 -19.56
N GLU A 458 2.25 -32.08 -20.82
CA GLU A 458 3.20 -32.01 -21.95
C GLU A 458 4.20 -30.85 -21.78
N PHE A 459 3.73 -29.68 -21.34
CA PHE A 459 4.60 -28.55 -21.02
C PHE A 459 5.53 -28.87 -19.84
N ALA A 460 4.99 -29.45 -18.76
CA ALA A 460 5.77 -29.85 -17.60
C ALA A 460 6.89 -30.85 -17.96
N ASP A 461 6.55 -31.86 -18.77
CA ASP A 461 7.49 -32.86 -19.28
C ASP A 461 8.58 -32.22 -20.16
N SER A 462 8.23 -31.19 -20.94
CA SER A 462 9.19 -30.44 -21.78
C SER A 462 10.25 -29.69 -20.96
N LEU A 463 9.88 -29.24 -19.76
CA LEU A 463 10.79 -28.59 -18.80
C LEU A 463 11.48 -29.59 -17.87
N HIS A 464 11.10 -30.87 -17.94
CA HIS A 464 11.53 -31.92 -17.02
C HIS A 464 11.22 -31.58 -15.55
N MET A 465 10.05 -30.98 -15.32
CA MET A 465 9.55 -30.57 -14.00
C MET A 465 8.16 -31.18 -13.77
N GLU A 466 7.73 -31.29 -12.51
CA GLU A 466 6.38 -31.76 -12.18
C GLU A 466 5.33 -30.68 -12.52
N ALA A 467 4.13 -31.10 -12.93
CA ALA A 467 3.08 -30.17 -13.34
C ALA A 467 2.47 -29.37 -12.18
N GLU A 468 2.30 -29.98 -11.01
CA GLU A 468 1.69 -29.34 -9.84
C GLU A 468 2.46 -28.07 -9.37
N PRO A 469 3.78 -28.11 -9.15
CA PRO A 469 4.54 -26.91 -8.80
C PRO A 469 4.55 -25.84 -9.90
N LEU A 470 4.52 -26.23 -11.18
CA LEU A 470 4.45 -25.26 -12.28
C LEU A 470 3.09 -24.58 -12.34
N GLN A 471 2.00 -25.33 -12.06
CA GLN A 471 0.67 -24.78 -11.93
C GLN A 471 0.59 -23.81 -10.75
N GLU A 472 1.19 -24.15 -9.60
CA GLU A 472 1.25 -23.24 -8.45
C GLU A 472 1.96 -21.92 -8.80
N ILE A 473 3.05 -21.96 -9.56
CA ILE A 473 3.74 -20.75 -10.05
C ILE A 473 2.83 -19.93 -10.98
N ALA A 474 2.10 -20.59 -11.89
CA ALA A 474 1.17 -19.92 -12.79
C ALA A 474 0.01 -19.26 -12.04
N ASP A 475 -0.58 -19.97 -11.06
CA ASP A 475 -1.65 -19.47 -10.21
C ASP A 475 -1.18 -18.27 -9.38
N LEU A 476 0.01 -18.36 -8.77
CA LEU A 476 0.60 -17.24 -8.02
C LEU A 476 0.89 -16.03 -8.92
N LEU A 477 1.31 -16.25 -10.17
CA LEU A 477 1.52 -15.18 -11.14
C LEU A 477 0.19 -14.53 -11.53
N GLU A 478 -0.85 -15.35 -11.71
CA GLU A 478 -2.19 -14.86 -11.98
C GLU A 478 -2.72 -14.02 -10.83
N GLU A 479 -2.62 -14.51 -9.59
CA GLU A 479 -3.14 -13.83 -8.40
C GLU A 479 -2.38 -12.54 -8.07
N ASN A 480 -1.05 -12.57 -8.12
CA ASN A 480 -0.21 -11.44 -7.65
C ASN A 480 0.22 -10.51 -8.78
N ARG A 481 0.02 -10.87 -10.04
CA ARG A 481 0.49 -10.19 -11.26
C ARG A 481 2.01 -10.01 -11.38
N GLN A 482 2.76 -10.23 -10.31
CA GLN A 482 4.20 -10.16 -10.30
C GLN A 482 4.86 -11.15 -9.35
N LEU A 483 5.94 -11.78 -9.80
CA LEU A 483 6.72 -12.75 -9.02
C LEU A 483 8.21 -12.64 -9.27
N VAL A 484 8.99 -13.19 -8.34
CA VAL A 484 10.44 -13.30 -8.42
C VAL A 484 10.84 -14.75 -8.26
N LEU A 485 11.48 -15.29 -9.29
CA LEU A 485 12.18 -16.57 -9.24
C LEU A 485 13.58 -16.32 -8.69
N TYR A 486 13.89 -16.86 -7.52
CA TYR A 486 15.21 -16.68 -6.90
C TYR A 486 15.86 -18.03 -6.57
N GLY A 487 17.18 -18.05 -6.47
CA GLY A 487 17.91 -19.24 -6.04
C GLY A 487 19.31 -19.34 -6.63
N PRO A 488 19.99 -20.48 -6.42
CA PRO A 488 21.38 -20.65 -6.83
C PRO A 488 21.59 -20.60 -8.36
N PRO A 489 22.82 -20.38 -8.83
CA PRO A 489 23.11 -20.33 -10.27
C PRO A 489 22.85 -21.68 -10.95
N GLY A 490 22.37 -21.64 -12.20
CA GLY A 490 22.13 -22.84 -13.00
C GLY A 490 20.84 -23.61 -12.68
N THR A 491 19.93 -23.06 -11.86
CA THR A 491 18.61 -23.66 -11.58
C THR A 491 17.55 -23.37 -12.65
N GLY A 492 17.91 -22.65 -13.71
CA GLY A 492 17.02 -22.43 -14.86
C GLY A 492 15.97 -21.34 -14.66
N LYS A 493 16.14 -20.40 -13.72
CA LYS A 493 15.19 -19.30 -13.44
C LYS A 493 14.75 -18.53 -14.70
N THR A 494 15.72 -18.03 -15.47
CA THR A 494 15.45 -17.29 -16.71
C THR A 494 14.85 -18.19 -17.80
N TYR A 495 15.20 -19.47 -17.80
CA TYR A 495 14.65 -20.45 -18.74
C TYR A 495 13.17 -20.72 -18.42
N LEU A 496 12.85 -21.02 -17.15
CA LEU A 496 11.49 -21.21 -16.67
C LEU A 496 10.64 -19.96 -16.91
N ALA A 497 11.12 -18.77 -16.54
CA ALA A 497 10.39 -17.51 -16.75
C ALA A 497 9.98 -17.32 -18.22
N LYS A 498 10.90 -17.56 -19.17
CA LYS A 498 10.63 -17.43 -20.60
C LYS A 498 9.62 -18.44 -21.11
N HIS A 499 9.83 -19.71 -20.79
CA HIS A 499 8.97 -20.78 -21.29
C HIS A 499 7.59 -20.73 -20.66
N LEU A 500 7.49 -20.43 -19.36
CA LEU A 500 6.21 -20.26 -18.68
C LEU A 500 5.45 -19.05 -19.24
N ALA A 501 6.12 -17.90 -19.41
CA ALA A 501 5.47 -16.73 -20.00
C ALA A 501 4.98 -16.98 -21.43
N ALA A 502 5.77 -17.67 -22.26
CA ALA A 502 5.38 -18.01 -23.64
C ALA A 502 4.17 -18.97 -23.68
N GLU A 503 4.17 -19.99 -22.81
CA GLU A 503 3.05 -20.94 -22.68
C GLU A 503 1.77 -20.22 -22.25
N LEU A 504 1.85 -19.38 -21.21
CA LEU A 504 0.71 -18.61 -20.70
C LEU A 504 0.23 -17.56 -21.70
N ALA A 505 1.13 -16.96 -22.47
CA ALA A 505 0.80 -16.02 -23.55
C ALA A 505 0.16 -16.71 -24.76
N GLN A 506 0.40 -18.01 -24.96
CA GLN A 506 0.17 -18.68 -26.25
C GLN A 506 0.85 -17.90 -27.37
N ASP A 507 2.04 -17.39 -27.07
CA ASP A 507 2.84 -16.61 -27.99
C ASP A 507 4.29 -17.04 -27.90
N SER A 508 4.84 -17.43 -29.04
CA SER A 508 6.28 -17.62 -29.22
C SER A 508 6.94 -16.41 -29.87
N THR A 509 6.17 -15.36 -30.21
CA THR A 509 6.67 -14.09 -30.73
C THR A 509 7.04 -13.15 -29.57
N ASP A 510 8.13 -12.42 -29.73
CA ASP A 510 8.69 -11.45 -28.76
C ASP A 510 7.77 -10.23 -28.50
N GLU A 511 6.56 -10.21 -29.07
CA GLU A 511 5.62 -9.08 -28.99
C GLU A 511 4.89 -9.02 -27.64
N ARG A 512 4.48 -10.17 -27.09
CA ARG A 512 3.78 -10.25 -25.79
C ARG A 512 4.67 -10.61 -24.62
N VAL A 513 5.85 -11.18 -24.88
CA VAL A 513 6.82 -11.57 -23.85
C VAL A 513 8.10 -10.76 -24.06
N LYS A 514 8.36 -9.80 -23.17
CA LYS A 514 9.54 -8.95 -23.26
C LYS A 514 10.56 -9.29 -22.19
N LEU A 515 11.78 -9.65 -22.61
CA LEU A 515 12.92 -9.83 -21.72
C LEU A 515 13.76 -8.54 -21.65
N VAL A 516 14.07 -8.12 -20.44
CA VAL A 516 15.06 -7.08 -20.13
C VAL A 516 16.06 -7.62 -19.11
N GLN A 517 17.32 -7.20 -19.17
CA GLN A 517 18.33 -7.56 -18.18
C GLN A 517 18.79 -6.31 -17.46
N PHE A 518 18.78 -6.34 -16.12
CA PHE A 518 19.20 -5.22 -15.30
C PHE A 518 20.70 -5.24 -15.06
N HIS A 519 21.28 -4.03 -15.07
CA HIS A 519 22.69 -3.79 -14.77
C HIS A 519 22.82 -2.55 -13.89
N PRO A 520 23.96 -2.32 -13.19
CA PRO A 520 24.09 -1.23 -12.21
C PRO A 520 23.77 0.17 -12.74
N SER A 521 24.01 0.42 -14.03
CA SER A 521 23.71 1.71 -14.69
C SER A 521 22.29 1.84 -15.25
N TYR A 522 21.43 0.83 -15.07
CA TYR A 522 20.07 0.83 -15.64
C TYR A 522 19.19 1.80 -14.85
N ALA A 523 18.49 2.69 -15.54
CA ALA A 523 17.75 3.80 -14.92
C ALA A 523 16.28 3.84 -15.38
N TYR A 524 15.48 4.70 -14.74
CA TYR A 524 14.07 4.91 -15.09
C TYR A 524 13.93 5.31 -16.57
N GLU A 525 14.83 6.15 -17.06
CA GLU A 525 14.82 6.67 -18.42
C GLU A 525 15.06 5.59 -19.49
N ASP A 526 15.69 4.47 -19.11
CA ASP A 526 15.88 3.31 -19.98
C ASP A 526 14.74 2.29 -19.87
N PHE A 527 14.07 2.25 -18.71
CA PHE A 527 13.04 1.26 -18.38
C PHE A 527 11.62 1.68 -18.79
N PHE A 528 11.30 2.96 -18.59
CA PHE A 528 9.93 3.45 -18.73
C PHE A 528 9.81 4.61 -19.71
N GLU A 529 10.40 5.78 -19.45
CA GLU A 529 10.46 6.87 -20.43
C GLU A 529 11.57 7.88 -20.13
N GLY A 530 12.19 8.42 -21.18
CA GLY A 530 13.17 9.48 -21.01
C GLY A 530 13.52 10.20 -22.31
N TYR A 531 14.07 11.41 -22.18
CA TYR A 531 14.54 12.17 -23.33
C TYR A 531 15.78 11.53 -23.95
N ARG A 532 15.77 11.39 -25.28
CA ARG A 532 16.91 10.94 -26.07
C ARG A 532 17.18 11.96 -27.18
N PRO A 533 18.46 12.22 -27.52
CA PRO A 533 18.80 13.12 -28.60
C PRO A 533 18.36 12.51 -29.94
N ASP A 534 17.65 13.29 -30.74
CA ASP A 534 17.15 12.94 -32.06
C ASP A 534 17.68 13.94 -33.10
N LYS A 535 18.03 13.44 -34.28
CA LYS A 535 18.60 14.26 -35.36
C LYS A 535 17.46 14.80 -36.20
N THR A 536 17.31 16.12 -36.22
CA THR A 536 16.45 16.78 -37.21
C THR A 536 17.14 16.82 -38.58
N ASP A 537 16.37 16.85 -39.66
CA ASP A 537 16.86 16.89 -41.05
C ASP A 537 17.79 18.09 -41.33
N GLU A 538 17.81 19.10 -40.47
CA GLU A 538 18.64 20.31 -40.56
C GLU A 538 19.94 20.25 -39.72
N GLY A 539 20.27 19.12 -39.10
CA GLY A 539 21.50 18.95 -38.34
C GLY A 539 21.49 19.55 -36.92
N GLN A 540 20.34 20.05 -36.44
CA GLN A 540 20.15 20.41 -35.03
C GLN A 540 19.81 19.17 -34.18
N VAL A 541 20.42 19.09 -32.99
CA VAL A 541 20.11 18.06 -31.98
C VAL A 541 18.83 18.48 -31.26
N SER A 542 17.75 17.74 -31.49
CA SER A 542 16.49 17.87 -30.73
C SER A 542 16.44 16.79 -29.65
N PHE A 543 15.59 16.94 -28.64
CA PHE A 543 15.36 15.89 -27.63
C PHE A 543 13.93 15.37 -27.78
N LYS A 544 13.79 14.06 -28.01
CA LYS A 544 12.51 13.38 -28.11
C LYS A 544 12.30 12.51 -26.89
N LEU A 545 11.09 12.52 -26.34
CA LEU A 545 10.70 11.56 -25.30
C LEU A 545 10.54 10.18 -25.94
N VAL A 546 11.27 9.20 -25.44
CA VAL A 546 11.26 7.82 -25.96
C VAL A 546 10.75 6.89 -24.87
N ALA A 547 9.73 6.10 -25.20
CA ALA A 547 9.21 5.06 -24.33
C ALA A 547 10.21 3.90 -24.19
N GLY A 548 10.42 3.45 -22.96
CA GLY A 548 11.18 2.27 -22.56
C GLY A 548 10.36 0.97 -22.71
N PRO A 549 10.97 -0.19 -22.42
CA PRO A 549 10.36 -1.50 -22.61
C PRO A 549 9.07 -1.70 -21.82
N LEU A 550 8.98 -1.24 -20.56
CA LEU A 550 7.76 -1.40 -19.77
C LEU A 550 6.63 -0.52 -20.32
N ARG A 551 6.90 0.75 -20.65
CA ARG A 551 5.89 1.65 -21.22
C ARG A 551 5.34 1.13 -22.55
N ARG A 552 6.21 0.69 -23.47
CA ARG A 552 5.78 0.10 -24.75
C ARG A 552 4.92 -1.14 -24.54
N LEU A 553 5.32 -2.03 -23.63
CA LEU A 553 4.55 -3.24 -23.36
C LEU A 553 3.19 -2.91 -22.76
N ALA A 554 3.13 -1.94 -21.84
CA ALA A 554 1.87 -1.47 -21.25
C ALA A 554 0.96 -0.81 -22.30
N GLU A 555 1.50 0.03 -23.17
CA GLU A 555 0.74 0.65 -24.27
C GLU A 555 0.18 -0.42 -25.23
N GLU A 556 0.97 -1.43 -25.60
CA GLU A 556 0.49 -2.55 -26.43
C GLU A 556 -0.59 -3.39 -25.72
N ALA A 557 -0.41 -3.66 -24.43
CA ALA A 557 -1.34 -4.43 -23.61
C ALA A 557 -2.69 -3.71 -23.42
N ALA A 558 -2.67 -2.38 -23.38
CA ALA A 558 -3.85 -1.53 -23.25
C ALA A 558 -4.59 -1.25 -24.57
N LYS A 559 -4.06 -1.67 -25.73
CA LYS A 559 -4.72 -1.43 -27.01
C LYS A 559 -6.05 -2.17 -27.12
N PRO A 560 -7.07 -1.55 -27.75
CA PRO A 560 -8.32 -2.21 -28.10
C PRO A 560 -8.10 -3.57 -28.80
N GLY A 561 -8.62 -4.65 -28.23
CA GLY A 561 -8.50 -6.02 -28.73
C GLY A 561 -7.35 -6.84 -28.13
N ASN A 562 -6.58 -6.27 -27.19
CA ASN A 562 -5.49 -6.95 -26.49
C ASN A 562 -5.77 -7.16 -24.99
N GLU A 563 -6.88 -6.66 -24.45
CA GLU A 563 -7.14 -6.58 -23.01
C GLU A 563 -7.32 -7.96 -22.37
N SER A 564 -7.77 -8.97 -23.13
CA SER A 564 -7.86 -10.36 -22.66
C SER A 564 -6.61 -11.19 -22.92
N LYS A 565 -5.59 -10.61 -23.57
CA LYS A 565 -4.34 -11.31 -23.87
C LYS A 565 -3.32 -10.97 -22.80
N PRO A 566 -2.66 -11.96 -22.18
CA PRO A 566 -1.65 -11.67 -21.18
C PRO A 566 -0.32 -11.26 -21.85
N TYR A 567 0.30 -10.24 -21.27
CA TYR A 567 1.60 -9.68 -21.63
C TYR A 567 2.57 -9.89 -20.48
N PHE A 568 3.82 -10.23 -20.76
CA PHE A 568 4.80 -10.60 -19.76
C PHE A 568 6.07 -9.76 -19.90
N LEU A 569 6.48 -9.11 -18.82
CA LEU A 569 7.79 -8.48 -18.71
C LEU A 569 8.68 -9.34 -17.82
N ILE A 570 9.73 -9.91 -18.42
CA ILE A 570 10.74 -10.69 -17.70
C ILE A 570 11.93 -9.78 -17.40
N ILE A 571 12.25 -9.63 -16.13
CA ILE A 571 13.38 -8.84 -15.65
C ILE A 571 14.47 -9.79 -15.14
N ASP A 572 15.48 -10.00 -15.97
CA ASP A 572 16.63 -10.83 -15.65
C ASP A 572 17.64 -10.08 -14.78
N GLU A 573 18.25 -10.77 -13.82
CA GLU A 573 19.20 -10.18 -12.86
C GLU A 573 18.65 -8.95 -12.14
N MET A 574 17.39 -9.04 -11.72
CA MET A 574 16.61 -7.92 -11.19
C MET A 574 17.31 -7.23 -10.01
N ASN A 575 18.08 -7.97 -9.21
CA ASN A 575 18.82 -7.40 -8.08
C ASN A 575 19.98 -6.47 -8.50
N ARG A 576 20.53 -6.57 -9.73
CA ARG A 576 21.70 -5.80 -10.18
C ARG A 576 21.47 -4.31 -10.42
N ALA A 577 20.23 -3.84 -10.36
CA ALA A 577 19.88 -2.42 -10.43
C ALA A 577 19.13 -1.96 -9.16
N ASN A 578 19.12 -0.65 -8.92
CA ASN A 578 18.32 -0.08 -7.84
C ASN A 578 16.84 -0.02 -8.25
N LEU A 579 16.08 -1.05 -7.89
CA LEU A 579 14.68 -1.22 -8.28
C LEU A 579 13.79 -0.03 -7.96
N ALA A 580 13.93 0.58 -6.79
CA ALA A 580 13.13 1.76 -6.43
C ALA A 580 13.40 2.93 -7.37
N LYS A 581 14.66 3.13 -7.78
CA LYS A 581 15.04 4.17 -8.74
C LYS A 581 14.58 3.83 -10.17
N VAL A 582 14.67 2.56 -10.57
CA VAL A 582 14.29 2.13 -11.93
C VAL A 582 12.78 2.19 -12.15
N PHE A 583 11.98 1.79 -11.16
CA PHE A 583 10.51 1.83 -11.25
C PHE A 583 9.92 3.22 -10.99
N GLY A 584 10.61 4.09 -10.25
CA GLY A 584 10.16 5.47 -10.00
C GLY A 584 8.74 5.51 -9.40
N GLU A 585 7.85 6.27 -10.02
CA GLU A 585 6.45 6.41 -9.64
C GLU A 585 5.59 5.15 -9.89
N LEU A 586 6.00 4.27 -10.81
CA LEU A 586 5.30 3.01 -11.12
C LEU A 586 5.33 2.03 -9.96
N TYR A 587 6.21 2.27 -9.00
CA TYR A 587 6.33 1.52 -7.76
C TYR A 587 5.01 1.47 -6.99
N PHE A 588 4.19 2.52 -7.09
CA PHE A 588 2.85 2.60 -6.55
C PHE A 588 1.88 1.67 -7.31
N LEU A 589 1.93 1.70 -8.65
CA LEU A 589 1.04 0.92 -9.52
C LEU A 589 1.26 -0.59 -9.45
N LEU A 590 2.42 -1.06 -8.97
CA LEU A 590 2.61 -2.49 -8.72
C LEU A 590 1.64 -3.02 -7.64
N GLU A 591 1.18 -2.16 -6.73
CA GLU A 591 0.25 -2.52 -5.67
C GLU A 591 -1.19 -2.07 -5.95
N TYR A 592 -1.35 -0.91 -6.60
CA TYR A 592 -2.63 -0.32 -6.93
C TYR A 592 -2.77 -0.17 -8.46
N ARG A 593 -2.94 -1.30 -9.17
CA ARG A 593 -2.97 -1.33 -10.65
C ARG A 593 -4.16 -0.58 -11.26
N ASP A 594 -5.28 -0.56 -10.54
CA ASP A 594 -6.50 0.16 -10.90
C ASP A 594 -6.42 1.68 -10.68
N ASP A 595 -5.37 2.15 -9.99
CA ASP A 595 -5.15 3.57 -9.75
C ASP A 595 -4.38 4.22 -10.92
N ARG A 596 -4.52 5.54 -11.02
CA ARG A 596 -3.84 6.37 -12.01
C ARG A 596 -2.80 7.27 -11.36
N ILE A 597 -1.64 7.40 -11.97
CA ILE A 597 -0.58 8.32 -11.53
C ILE A 597 -0.23 9.30 -12.64
N TYR A 598 0.33 10.45 -12.28
CA TYR A 598 0.94 11.37 -13.24
C TYR A 598 2.44 11.13 -13.31
N LEU A 599 2.96 10.96 -14.52
CA LEU A 599 4.36 10.62 -14.78
C LEU A 599 5.26 11.85 -14.77
N GLN A 600 6.53 11.67 -14.41
CA GLN A 600 7.47 12.79 -14.31
C GLN A 600 7.74 13.49 -15.65
N TYR A 601 7.84 12.73 -16.75
CA TYR A 601 8.08 13.29 -18.09
C TYR A 601 6.79 13.52 -18.88
N SER A 602 5.65 12.99 -18.42
CA SER A 602 4.33 13.10 -19.05
C SER A 602 3.24 13.54 -18.04
N PRO A 603 3.35 14.73 -17.40
CA PRO A 603 2.49 15.12 -16.28
C PRO A 603 1.04 15.46 -16.67
N ASN A 604 0.74 15.55 -17.97
CA ASN A 604 -0.60 15.91 -18.46
C ASN A 604 -1.44 14.68 -18.85
N GLU A 605 -0.84 13.49 -18.87
CA GLU A 605 -1.50 12.25 -19.24
C GLU A 605 -1.37 11.27 -18.07
N PRO A 606 -2.49 10.89 -17.43
CA PRO A 606 -2.45 9.90 -16.36
C PRO A 606 -2.09 8.54 -16.94
N PHE A 607 -1.24 7.80 -16.23
CA PHE A 607 -0.83 6.45 -16.57
C PHE A 607 -1.38 5.44 -15.56
N THR A 608 -1.82 4.30 -16.07
CA THR A 608 -2.30 3.13 -15.31
C THR A 608 -1.54 1.90 -15.81
N LEU A 609 -1.28 0.93 -14.93
CA LEU A 609 -0.60 -0.30 -15.32
C LEU A 609 -1.65 -1.35 -15.72
N PRO A 610 -1.68 -1.86 -16.96
CA PRO A 610 -2.72 -2.78 -17.41
C PRO A 610 -2.77 -4.08 -16.59
N ASP A 611 -3.98 -4.57 -16.31
CA ASP A 611 -4.20 -5.79 -15.53
C ASP A 611 -3.73 -7.07 -16.22
N ASN A 612 -3.68 -7.03 -17.55
CA ASN A 612 -3.16 -8.11 -18.39
C ASN A 612 -1.63 -8.09 -18.51
N LEU A 613 -0.91 -7.21 -17.80
CA LEU A 613 0.55 -7.14 -17.78
C LEU A 613 1.13 -7.82 -16.54
N TYR A 614 1.92 -8.86 -16.74
CA TYR A 614 2.54 -9.69 -15.71
C TYR A 614 4.05 -9.44 -15.65
N ILE A 615 4.64 -9.44 -14.45
CA ILE A 615 6.09 -9.19 -14.28
C ILE A 615 6.76 -10.39 -13.63
N ILE A 616 7.78 -10.95 -14.27
CA ILE A 616 8.58 -12.06 -13.74
C ILE A 616 10.03 -11.59 -13.56
N GLY A 617 10.46 -11.42 -12.31
CA GLY A 617 11.85 -11.15 -11.96
C GLY A 617 12.66 -12.44 -11.81
N THR A 618 13.94 -12.42 -12.16
CA THR A 618 14.89 -13.47 -11.78
C THR A 618 16.00 -12.91 -10.89
N MET A 619 16.42 -13.69 -9.90
CA MET A 619 17.48 -13.29 -8.97
C MET A 619 18.43 -14.45 -8.64
N ASN A 620 19.74 -14.19 -8.71
CA ASN A 620 20.76 -15.10 -8.18
C ASN A 620 21.01 -14.79 -6.70
N THR A 621 20.94 -15.80 -5.83
CA THR A 621 21.20 -15.63 -4.39
C THR A 621 22.69 -15.69 -4.02
N ALA A 622 23.51 -16.34 -4.84
CA ALA A 622 24.96 -16.45 -4.63
C ALA A 622 25.73 -15.13 -4.83
N ASP A 623 25.16 -14.15 -5.55
CA ASP A 623 25.81 -12.86 -5.83
C ASP A 623 25.80 -11.96 -4.58
N ARG A 624 26.81 -12.11 -3.72
CA ARG A 624 27.00 -11.33 -2.47
C ARG A 624 27.29 -9.83 -2.70
N SER A 625 27.49 -9.40 -3.94
CA SER A 625 27.90 -8.05 -4.36
C SER A 625 26.76 -7.10 -4.71
N ILE A 626 25.51 -7.51 -4.47
CA ILE A 626 24.32 -6.85 -5.02
C ILE A 626 23.48 -6.19 -3.91
N ALA A 627 22.81 -5.07 -4.23
CA ALA A 627 21.92 -4.36 -3.34
C ALA A 627 20.87 -5.31 -2.72
N MET A 628 20.78 -5.35 -1.38
CA MET A 628 19.70 -6.05 -0.70
C MET A 628 18.36 -5.48 -1.17
N MET A 629 17.46 -6.34 -1.63
CA MET A 629 16.12 -5.93 -2.06
C MET A 629 15.38 -5.26 -0.90
N ASP A 630 14.80 -4.09 -1.17
CA ASP A 630 14.02 -3.35 -0.18
C ASP A 630 12.79 -4.17 0.26
N ALA A 631 12.39 -4.07 1.53
CA ALA A 631 11.20 -4.70 2.09
C ALA A 631 9.93 -4.32 1.31
N ALA A 632 9.94 -3.14 0.70
CA ALA A 632 8.88 -2.63 -0.15
C ALA A 632 8.72 -3.40 -1.49
N ILE A 633 9.81 -3.91 -2.10
CA ILE A 633 9.70 -4.85 -3.23
C ILE A 633 9.23 -6.21 -2.72
N ARG A 634 9.72 -6.64 -1.55
CA ARG A 634 9.36 -7.93 -0.96
C ARG A 634 7.87 -8.07 -0.67
N ARG A 635 7.18 -6.97 -0.35
CA ARG A 635 5.72 -6.94 -0.17
C ARG A 635 4.95 -7.07 -1.50
N ARG A 636 5.53 -6.59 -2.60
CA ARG A 636 4.81 -6.40 -3.88
C ARG A 636 5.01 -7.53 -4.87
N PHE A 637 6.03 -8.37 -4.68
CA PHE A 637 6.29 -9.54 -5.50
C PHE A 637 6.14 -10.81 -4.67
N ALA A 638 5.56 -11.86 -5.26
CA ALA A 638 5.64 -13.20 -4.70
C ALA A 638 7.06 -13.78 -4.93
N PHE A 639 7.68 -14.39 -3.93
CA PHE A 639 9.04 -14.95 -4.03
C PHE A 639 8.97 -16.47 -4.08
N ILE A 640 9.51 -17.04 -5.14
CA ILE A 640 9.52 -18.48 -5.38
C ILE A 640 10.96 -18.95 -5.51
N GLU A 641 11.36 -19.86 -4.63
CA GLU A 641 12.69 -20.43 -4.62
C GLU A 641 12.81 -21.55 -5.68
N LEU A 642 13.74 -21.38 -6.62
CA LEU A 642 14.17 -22.45 -7.53
C LEU A 642 15.50 -23.02 -7.04
N HIS A 643 15.41 -24.11 -6.28
CA HIS A 643 16.55 -24.72 -5.59
C HIS A 643 16.73 -26.19 -6.01
N PRO A 644 17.96 -26.69 -6.26
CA PRO A 644 18.18 -28.03 -6.81
C PRO A 644 17.66 -29.19 -5.96
N GLN A 645 17.42 -28.97 -4.65
CA GLN A 645 16.90 -29.97 -3.73
C GLN A 645 15.38 -29.89 -3.47
N THR A 646 14.67 -28.90 -4.02
CA THR A 646 13.23 -28.73 -3.85
C THR A 646 12.52 -28.68 -5.19
N GLU A 647 11.24 -29.04 -5.21
CA GLU A 647 10.42 -28.84 -6.40
C GLU A 647 10.33 -27.35 -6.76
N PRO A 648 10.23 -26.98 -8.05
CA PRO A 648 10.16 -27.85 -9.24
C PRO A 648 11.51 -28.38 -9.76
N VAL A 649 12.65 -27.92 -9.22
CA VAL A 649 13.97 -28.19 -9.82
C VAL A 649 14.51 -29.57 -9.44
N LYS A 650 14.13 -30.09 -8.27
CA LYS A 650 14.54 -31.40 -7.78
C LYS A 650 14.25 -32.50 -8.80
N GLY A 651 15.25 -33.33 -9.08
CA GLY A 651 15.12 -34.44 -10.03
C GLY A 651 15.04 -34.03 -11.51
N SER A 652 15.03 -32.73 -11.85
CA SER A 652 14.90 -32.27 -13.24
C SER A 652 16.02 -32.75 -14.16
N LEU A 653 17.25 -32.82 -13.66
CA LEU A 653 18.38 -33.37 -14.41
C LEU A 653 18.21 -34.87 -14.68
N LEU A 654 17.75 -35.64 -13.69
CA LEU A 654 17.50 -37.06 -13.85
C LEU A 654 16.42 -37.29 -14.92
N ARG A 655 15.27 -36.60 -14.79
CA ARG A 655 14.18 -36.65 -15.79
C ARG A 655 14.65 -36.25 -17.19
N PHE A 656 15.48 -35.20 -17.31
CA PHE A 656 16.07 -34.79 -18.59
C PHE A 656 16.94 -35.89 -19.22
N LEU A 657 17.78 -36.55 -18.42
CA LEU A 657 18.68 -37.59 -18.88
C LEU A 657 17.91 -38.85 -19.29
N GLU A 658 16.94 -39.27 -18.48
CA GLU A 658 16.08 -40.42 -18.74
C GLU A 658 15.22 -40.22 -20.00
N ALA A 659 14.58 -39.05 -20.14
CA ALA A 659 13.78 -38.70 -21.31
C ALA A 659 14.58 -38.74 -22.62
N ARG A 660 15.89 -38.51 -22.55
CA ARG A 660 16.82 -38.54 -23.69
C ARG A 660 17.64 -39.82 -23.80
N GLN A 661 17.40 -40.81 -22.92
CA GLN A 661 18.15 -42.07 -22.86
C GLN A 661 19.67 -41.85 -22.75
N LEU A 662 20.05 -40.86 -21.93
CA LEU A 662 21.43 -40.47 -21.65
C LEU A 662 21.94 -41.09 -20.35
N ASP A 663 23.26 -41.07 -20.15
CA ASP A 663 23.87 -41.53 -18.90
C ASP A 663 23.39 -40.66 -17.73
N THR A 664 22.89 -41.30 -16.67
CA THR A 664 22.34 -40.67 -15.46
C THR A 664 23.41 -40.34 -14.42
N THR A 665 24.65 -40.80 -14.61
CA THR A 665 25.80 -40.50 -13.74
C THR A 665 25.96 -39.00 -13.40
N PRO A 666 25.78 -38.04 -14.35
CA PRO A 666 25.83 -36.62 -14.03
C PRO A 666 24.79 -36.16 -12.99
N ALA A 667 23.60 -36.78 -12.94
CA ALA A 667 22.60 -36.47 -11.92
C ALA A 667 23.07 -36.91 -10.52
N LEU A 668 23.62 -38.12 -10.42
CA LEU A 668 24.19 -38.62 -9.17
C LEU A 668 25.38 -37.76 -8.68
N LEU A 669 26.19 -37.27 -9.61
CA LEU A 669 27.31 -36.37 -9.32
C LEU A 669 26.84 -35.00 -8.83
N LEU A 670 25.78 -34.45 -9.43
CA LEU A 670 25.19 -33.20 -8.97
C LEU A 670 24.65 -33.34 -7.54
N ASP A 671 23.95 -34.43 -7.26
CA ASP A 671 23.43 -34.71 -5.92
C ASP A 671 24.56 -34.90 -4.90
N ALA A 672 25.61 -35.64 -5.26
CA ALA A 672 26.78 -35.83 -4.41
C ALA A 672 27.53 -34.51 -4.16
N LEU A 673 27.64 -33.64 -5.18
CA LEU A 673 28.25 -32.32 -5.06
C LEU A 673 27.43 -31.44 -4.10
N ASN A 674 26.11 -31.37 -4.30
CA ASN A 674 25.24 -30.55 -3.46
C ASN A 674 25.10 -31.10 -2.02
N GLN A 675 25.21 -32.43 -1.82
CA GLN A 675 25.31 -33.03 -0.48
C GLN A 675 26.63 -32.72 0.22
N ALA A 676 27.70 -32.41 -0.54
CA ALA A 676 28.99 -32.03 0.02
C ALA A 676 29.05 -30.55 0.43
N ILE A 677 28.09 -29.72 0.00
CA ILE A 677 27.94 -28.31 0.41
C ILE A 677 27.18 -28.28 1.74
N ASP A 678 27.67 -27.49 2.69
CA ASP A 678 27.05 -27.38 4.02
C ASP A 678 25.63 -26.79 3.93
N GLU A 679 24.70 -27.26 4.77
CA GLU A 679 23.29 -26.80 4.75
C GLU A 679 23.17 -25.29 4.99
N TRP A 680 24.09 -24.71 5.77
CA TRP A 680 24.17 -23.27 6.03
C TRP A 680 24.58 -22.45 4.80
N ASP A 681 25.13 -23.11 3.77
CA ASP A 681 25.57 -22.54 2.49
C ASP A 681 24.63 -22.94 1.33
N ARG A 682 23.34 -23.19 1.63
CA ARG A 682 22.31 -23.62 0.67
C ARG A 682 22.27 -22.78 -0.62
N ASP A 683 22.45 -21.46 -0.52
CA ASP A 683 22.48 -20.54 -1.67
C ASP A 683 23.67 -20.72 -2.62
N LEU A 684 24.72 -21.45 -2.18
CA LEU A 684 25.92 -21.74 -2.96
C LEU A 684 25.82 -23.05 -3.75
N MET A 685 24.71 -23.79 -3.61
CA MET A 685 24.48 -25.04 -4.33
C MET A 685 24.45 -24.85 -5.84
N ILE A 686 24.74 -25.92 -6.57
CA ILE A 686 24.85 -25.89 -8.02
C ILE A 686 23.56 -26.40 -8.64
N GLY A 687 23.04 -25.68 -9.64
CA GLY A 687 21.87 -26.11 -10.39
C GLY A 687 22.18 -27.08 -11.54
N PRO A 688 21.16 -27.75 -12.08
CA PRO A 688 21.30 -28.80 -13.08
C PRO A 688 21.82 -28.34 -14.46
N SER A 689 21.73 -27.05 -14.79
CA SER A 689 22.05 -26.53 -16.14
C SER A 689 23.49 -26.83 -16.60
N TYR A 690 24.45 -26.93 -15.68
CA TYR A 690 25.84 -27.26 -16.01
C TYR A 690 25.98 -28.66 -16.65
N PHE A 691 25.12 -29.60 -16.26
CA PHE A 691 25.16 -30.99 -16.69
C PHE A 691 24.16 -31.33 -17.82
N MET A 692 23.30 -30.39 -18.22
CA MET A 692 22.38 -30.56 -19.36
C MET A 692 23.08 -30.36 -20.72
N LYS A 693 24.39 -30.14 -20.74
CA LYS A 693 25.22 -29.98 -21.95
C LYS A 693 25.63 -31.33 -22.51
N LYS A 694 25.73 -31.46 -23.84
CA LYS A 694 26.26 -32.67 -24.51
C LYS A 694 27.63 -33.10 -23.99
N ALA A 695 28.47 -32.15 -23.56
CA ALA A 695 29.80 -32.44 -23.01
C ALA A 695 29.75 -33.27 -21.70
N ALA A 696 28.69 -33.15 -20.89
CA ALA A 696 28.54 -33.88 -19.65
C ALA A 696 28.39 -35.41 -19.87
N GLN A 697 28.08 -35.83 -21.10
CA GLN A 697 27.88 -37.24 -21.49
C GLN A 697 29.18 -37.98 -21.83
N THR A 698 30.33 -37.32 -21.68
CA THR A 698 31.63 -37.96 -21.94
C THR A 698 32.56 -37.73 -20.76
N PRO A 699 33.40 -38.69 -20.35
CA PRO A 699 34.35 -38.49 -19.25
C PRO A 699 35.28 -37.28 -19.47
N ALA A 700 35.71 -37.05 -20.71
CA ALA A 700 36.57 -35.92 -21.06
C ALA A 700 35.84 -34.56 -21.06
N GLY A 701 34.53 -34.53 -21.35
CA GLY A 701 33.73 -33.32 -21.28
C GLY A 701 33.29 -33.01 -19.85
N LEU A 702 32.95 -34.03 -19.06
CA LEU A 702 32.66 -33.90 -17.63
C LEU A 702 33.86 -33.34 -16.86
N ARG A 703 35.08 -33.84 -17.13
CA ARG A 703 36.32 -33.26 -16.58
C ARG A 703 36.53 -31.80 -16.96
N ARG A 704 36.12 -31.38 -18.16
CA ARG A 704 36.21 -29.98 -18.60
C ARG A 704 35.21 -29.09 -17.86
N ILE A 705 33.95 -29.53 -17.74
CA ILE A 705 32.92 -28.81 -16.97
C ILE A 705 33.39 -28.64 -15.52
N TRP A 706 33.91 -29.72 -14.91
CA TRP A 706 34.40 -29.65 -13.53
C TRP A 706 35.55 -28.66 -13.37
N LYS A 707 36.59 -28.79 -14.21
CA LYS A 707 37.81 -28.00 -14.08
C LYS A 707 37.62 -26.51 -14.39
N TYR A 708 36.78 -26.17 -15.38
CA TYR A 708 36.71 -24.82 -15.93
C TYR A 708 35.42 -24.07 -15.57
N GLU A 709 34.37 -24.77 -15.12
CA GLU A 709 33.10 -24.12 -14.74
C GLU A 709 32.82 -24.28 -13.24
N LEU A 710 32.86 -25.52 -12.72
CA LEU A 710 32.45 -25.78 -11.33
C LEU A 710 33.53 -25.44 -10.30
N MET A 711 34.77 -25.86 -10.51
CA MET A 711 35.86 -25.58 -9.57
C MET A 711 36.12 -24.07 -9.40
N PRO A 712 36.19 -23.25 -10.47
CA PRO A 712 36.35 -21.80 -10.31
C PRO A 712 35.17 -21.16 -9.57
N LEU A 713 33.93 -21.61 -9.81
CA LEU A 713 32.75 -21.12 -9.10
C LEU A 713 32.81 -21.45 -7.60
N LEU A 714 33.21 -22.68 -7.25
CA LEU A 714 33.40 -23.09 -5.86
C LEU A 714 34.57 -22.35 -5.19
N GLU A 715 35.65 -22.07 -5.93
CA GLU A 715 36.76 -21.22 -5.47
C GLU A 715 36.29 -19.80 -5.12
N GLU A 716 35.37 -19.23 -5.90
CA GLU A 716 34.75 -17.93 -5.62
C GLU A 716 33.81 -17.99 -4.40
N HIS A 717 32.94 -19.00 -4.34
CA HIS A 717 31.98 -19.20 -3.24
C HIS A 717 32.68 -19.35 -1.87
N TYR A 718 33.77 -20.12 -1.82
CA TYR A 718 34.55 -20.40 -0.62
C TYR A 718 35.81 -19.53 -0.49
N HIS A 719 35.87 -18.40 -1.22
CA HIS A 719 37.03 -17.52 -1.20
C HIS A 719 37.36 -17.06 0.23
N GLY A 720 38.58 -17.36 0.68
CA GLY A 720 39.06 -17.04 2.03
C GLY A 720 38.63 -18.03 3.14
N GLN A 721 37.80 -19.04 2.83
CA GLN A 721 37.40 -20.09 3.76
C GLN A 721 38.15 -21.40 3.52
N LEU A 722 38.28 -21.83 2.25
CA LEU A 722 38.97 -23.05 1.85
C LEU A 722 40.10 -22.73 0.87
N ASN A 723 41.22 -23.43 0.99
CA ASN A 723 42.26 -23.39 -0.04
C ASN A 723 41.97 -24.38 -1.17
N ARG A 724 42.67 -24.24 -2.30
CA ARG A 724 42.47 -25.07 -3.49
C ARG A 724 42.61 -26.58 -3.24
N ALA A 725 43.53 -26.99 -2.36
CA ALA A 725 43.71 -28.40 -2.04
C ALA A 725 42.52 -28.97 -1.25
N GLN A 726 41.99 -28.20 -0.30
CA GLN A 726 40.80 -28.56 0.47
C GLN A 726 39.54 -28.59 -0.41
N LEU A 727 39.43 -27.67 -1.38
CA LEU A 727 38.35 -27.69 -2.36
C LEU A 727 38.40 -28.93 -3.24
N GLU A 728 39.58 -29.32 -3.73
CA GLU A 728 39.76 -30.53 -4.54
C GLU A 728 39.48 -31.81 -3.73
N GLU A 729 39.86 -31.85 -2.44
CA GLU A 729 39.56 -32.97 -1.55
C GLU A 729 38.05 -33.10 -1.29
N ARG A 730 37.35 -31.97 -1.13
CA ARG A 730 35.92 -31.96 -0.79
C ARG A 730 35.02 -32.16 -2.01
N PHE A 731 35.33 -31.49 -3.12
CA PHE A 731 34.48 -31.33 -4.31
C PHE A 731 35.10 -31.84 -5.62
N GLY A 732 36.32 -32.39 -5.59
CA GLY A 732 36.99 -32.90 -6.78
C GLY A 732 36.22 -34.04 -7.45
N LEU A 733 36.23 -34.07 -8.77
CA LEU A 733 35.46 -35.04 -9.56
C LEU A 733 35.83 -36.49 -9.22
N ASP A 734 37.12 -36.80 -9.12
CA ASP A 734 37.60 -38.16 -8.83
C ASP A 734 37.19 -38.61 -7.42
N GLN A 735 37.15 -37.67 -6.45
CA GLN A 735 36.70 -37.96 -5.08
C GLN A 735 35.22 -38.26 -5.02
N LEU A 736 34.39 -37.46 -5.72
CA LEU A 736 32.95 -37.67 -5.76
C LEU A 736 32.58 -38.96 -6.51
N LEU A 737 33.26 -39.25 -7.62
CA LEU A 737 33.12 -40.55 -8.31
C LEU A 737 33.51 -41.72 -7.41
N GLY A 738 34.59 -41.59 -6.63
CA GLY A 738 35.01 -42.61 -5.66
C GLY A 738 33.97 -42.85 -4.56
N ARG A 739 33.33 -41.78 -4.05
CA ARG A 739 32.24 -41.89 -3.05
C ARG A 739 31.00 -42.56 -3.63
N LEU A 740 30.66 -42.29 -4.89
CA LEU A 740 29.53 -42.93 -5.58
C LEU A 740 29.79 -44.41 -5.85
N ALA A 741 31.02 -44.80 -6.17
CA ALA A 741 31.39 -46.20 -6.39
C ALA A 741 31.48 -47.03 -5.08
N ALA A 742 31.54 -46.37 -3.93
CA ALA A 742 31.60 -47.00 -2.60
C ALA A 742 30.22 -47.16 -1.93
N ARG A 743 29.16 -46.56 -2.52
CA ARG A 743 27.75 -46.78 -2.17
C ARG A 743 27.18 -47.87 -3.07
#